data_AF-A0A3Q3N6B7-F1
#
_entry.id   AF-A0A3Q3N6B7-F1
#
_cell.length_a   1.000
_cell.length_b   1.000
_cell.length_c   1.000
_cell.angle_alpha   90.00
_cell.angle_beta   90.00
_cell.angle_gamma   90.00
#
_symmetry.space_group_name_H-M   'P 1'
#
loop_
_entity.id
_entity.type
_entity.pdbx_description
1 polymer ?
#
loop_
_entity_poly.entity_id
_entity_poly.type
_entity_poly.pdbx_seq_one_letter_code
_entity_poly.pdbx_strand_id
1 'polypeptide(L)'
;MSGVNEQMKRRRPLKMFLISSDVKVQDELDGTIRLQRGFICQEQEQRSRGDFLWVKVLDNNAMVKLERKFLHELPPDLSGLLEPVADPDARLKLLSKTLLLRQLASLPLDAPLWVQISPQDELAEAELKYVGPTTRGSSAVLFGVQLKGSAAGKGLSNGTFRGHRLFSCPDACGLLVPVSLIRLRRCNGKHHHSSSNHPNPPHHHPQQSQSVPVTAQNQVQRVCFPMEDNLHPGEVHFCGLLPGCNSSVMYVGVLLDHAVGNWDGFFRGEQLCHIPSPDYGLLVPVTKVSLESKSHRHSPAQHPKSILRPAPPPISKPGPSSPSASAPKVALMPPDKQAVRPPPLPPPKPLNKQLPPPPLPPPKPVSPTTPTEADQPLQTNGEHGPPSLLWTPDNGEAAGEDGEAGQGGELEVGSMVEVNDPPLFGVIRWIGRLGGITESVAGIELDQELSAGTDGSYLGERHFRCPANKGLFVKLRNCRRDSRFPAPETPVNQVERCNSIAFAEWGSERVEDHTPPVEGDEARELYEGWKRGIQGHLNSCYLDATLFSLFSCCSSADWVLFWPSDPEQDQNSKHAQDLLRCEVVNPLRRFGYVCASKTMALRRLLEAENSDKGFTNQEKDPEEFLNTLFQLLRVEPLLKIRSMTQQPQECHLYQLFPPTTLPSSPSSPLPLSPIHSPIPLSSPPSTRMRVASVQALLESSFIHSGLKFVEAPSCLVLLMPRFGKDFKMFDAILPTQSLDITDLLDDTLRQCSICQALAEWECLQCYDDPDITPGHLKQYCHTCNTQVHSHRKRESHSPVKVSIPEGSWSGPLHCTRQRMSLFAVTCIETSHYVSFVKHGPLPTDWLFFDSMADREGGENGFNIPQVRACPEVGRFLSLSEGELSRVDASSLRESARRLLCDAYMCLYHSPDLSLYK
;
A
#
# COMPACT_ATOMS: atom_id res chain seq x y z
N MET A 1 -26.16 -21.63 -46.90
CA MET A 1 -24.81 -21.88 -47.45
C MET A 1 -24.23 -20.58 -47.98
N SER A 2 -23.71 -19.74 -47.07
CA SER A 2 -22.94 -18.53 -47.37
C SER A 2 -22.26 -18.11 -46.06
N GLY A 3 -20.93 -18.05 -46.07
CA GLY A 3 -20.16 -17.77 -44.85
C GLY A 3 -20.14 -16.28 -44.52
N VAL A 4 -20.56 -15.91 -43.31
CA VAL A 4 -20.33 -14.55 -42.78
C VAL A 4 -18.85 -14.45 -42.40
N ASN A 5 -18.07 -13.75 -43.22
CA ASN A 5 -16.66 -13.50 -42.97
C ASN A 5 -16.52 -12.35 -41.96
N GLU A 6 -16.61 -12.68 -40.67
CA GLU A 6 -16.33 -11.77 -39.56
C GLU A 6 -14.89 -11.25 -39.65
N GLN A 7 -14.73 -10.04 -40.20
CA GLN A 7 -13.44 -9.39 -40.30
C GLN A 7 -12.89 -9.09 -38.90
N MET A 8 -11.79 -9.75 -38.53
CA MET A 8 -10.92 -9.26 -37.46
C MET A 8 -10.39 -7.86 -37.82
N LYS A 9 -11.16 -6.82 -37.49
CA LYS A 9 -10.75 -5.42 -37.52
C LYS A 9 -9.69 -5.21 -36.43
N ARG A 10 -8.44 -5.55 -36.76
CA ARG A 10 -7.25 -5.09 -36.01
C ARG A 10 -7.37 -3.58 -35.83
N ARG A 11 -7.79 -3.13 -34.64
CA ARG A 11 -7.74 -1.72 -34.26
C ARG A 11 -6.30 -1.27 -34.48
N ARG A 12 -6.09 -0.17 -35.20
CA ARG A 12 -4.76 0.45 -35.27
C ARG A 12 -4.35 0.83 -33.85
N PRO A 13 -3.08 0.62 -33.43
CA PRO A 13 -2.62 1.08 -32.13
C PRO A 13 -2.87 2.58 -32.00
N LEU A 14 -3.31 3.02 -30.81
CA LEU A 14 -3.47 4.43 -30.51
C LEU A 14 -2.11 5.12 -30.53
N LYS A 15 -2.03 6.34 -31.06
CA LYS A 15 -0.77 7.09 -31.07
C LYS A 15 -0.37 7.47 -29.65
N MET A 16 0.91 7.34 -29.36
CA MET A 16 1.52 7.80 -28.12
C MET A 16 2.29 9.08 -28.39
N PHE A 17 2.22 10.02 -27.46
CA PHE A 17 2.89 11.32 -27.51
C PHE A 17 3.65 11.58 -26.22
N LEU A 18 4.55 12.54 -26.23
CA LEU A 18 5.27 13.04 -25.06
C LEU A 18 5.24 14.57 -25.04
N ILE A 19 4.95 15.16 -23.88
CA ILE A 19 4.78 16.61 -23.73
C ILE A 19 6.12 17.34 -23.87
N SER A 20 6.21 18.27 -24.83
CA SER A 20 7.47 18.89 -25.27
C SER A 20 7.95 20.07 -24.40
N SER A 21 7.03 20.71 -23.67
CA SER A 21 7.25 21.83 -22.73
C SER A 21 6.17 21.82 -21.66
N ASP A 22 6.39 22.44 -20.50
CA ASP A 22 5.34 22.56 -19.48
C ASP A 22 4.11 23.31 -20.03
N VAL A 23 2.91 22.77 -19.84
CA VAL A 23 1.65 23.35 -20.28
C VAL A 23 0.70 23.53 -19.09
N LYS A 24 -0.06 24.63 -19.11
CA LYS A 24 -1.24 24.81 -18.26
C LYS A 24 -2.47 24.67 -19.15
N VAL A 25 -3.29 23.67 -18.89
CA VAL A 25 -4.60 23.50 -19.51
C VAL A 25 -5.63 24.04 -18.51
N GLN A 26 -6.61 24.78 -19.01
CA GLN A 26 -7.73 25.23 -18.19
C GLN A 26 -8.94 24.37 -18.55
N ASP A 27 -9.39 23.59 -17.57
CA ASP A 27 -10.57 22.75 -17.62
C ASP A 27 -11.77 23.49 -17.00
N GLU A 28 -12.97 23.19 -17.47
CA GLU A 28 -14.21 23.86 -17.04
C GLU A 28 -14.76 23.30 -15.71
N LEU A 29 -14.22 22.16 -15.23
CA LEU A 29 -14.58 21.51 -13.96
C LEU A 29 -13.37 21.45 -13.00
N ASP A 30 -12.20 21.01 -13.48
CA ASP A 30 -11.00 20.78 -12.66
C ASP A 30 -10.05 22.01 -12.53
N GLY A 31 -10.36 23.11 -13.21
CA GLY A 31 -9.55 24.34 -13.15
C GLY A 31 -8.21 24.24 -13.90
N THR A 32 -7.11 24.74 -13.32
CA THR A 32 -5.81 24.84 -14.04
C THR A 32 -4.93 23.61 -13.88
N ILE A 33 -5.18 22.59 -14.71
CA ILE A 33 -4.35 21.39 -14.83
C ILE A 33 -2.94 21.77 -15.30
N ARG A 34 -1.92 21.40 -14.51
CA ARG A 34 -0.50 21.58 -14.87
C ARG A 34 0.07 20.27 -15.41
N LEU A 35 0.65 20.31 -16.60
CA LEU A 35 1.25 19.17 -17.27
C LEU A 35 2.73 19.45 -17.48
N GLN A 36 3.59 18.56 -16.99
CA GLN A 36 5.05 18.75 -17.09
C GLN A 36 5.60 18.19 -18.41
N ARG A 37 6.68 18.82 -18.87
CA ARG A 37 7.52 18.30 -19.94
C ARG A 37 7.99 16.89 -19.61
N GLY A 38 7.84 15.97 -20.57
CA GLY A 38 8.20 14.56 -20.40
C GLY A 38 7.04 13.63 -20.07
N PHE A 39 5.86 14.13 -19.67
CA PHE A 39 4.66 13.30 -19.51
C PHE A 39 4.27 12.61 -20.83
N ILE A 40 3.81 11.36 -20.77
CA ILE A 40 3.31 10.56 -21.89
C ILE A 40 1.80 10.77 -22.01
N CYS A 41 1.31 10.88 -23.25
CA CYS A 41 -0.12 10.96 -23.56
C CYS A 41 -0.52 9.92 -24.62
N GLN A 42 -1.76 9.45 -24.57
CA GLN A 42 -2.36 8.54 -25.54
C GLN A 42 -3.51 9.22 -26.29
N GLU A 43 -3.51 9.13 -27.63
CA GLU A 43 -4.59 9.61 -28.50
C GLU A 43 -5.92 8.90 -28.20
N GLN A 44 -6.98 9.67 -27.96
CA GLN A 44 -8.33 9.11 -27.76
C GLN A 44 -9.23 9.29 -29.00
N GLU A 45 -9.01 10.32 -29.83
CA GLU A 45 -9.90 10.64 -30.96
C GLU A 45 -9.17 10.76 -32.33
N GLN A 46 -9.26 9.70 -33.15
CA GLN A 46 -8.63 9.60 -34.48
C GLN A 46 -9.23 10.51 -35.58
N ARG A 47 -10.20 11.40 -35.28
CA ARG A 47 -10.92 12.20 -36.29
C ARG A 47 -10.74 13.72 -36.18
N SER A 48 -9.87 14.16 -35.28
CA SER A 48 -9.54 15.57 -35.02
C SER A 48 -8.74 16.25 -36.14
N ARG A 49 -9.40 16.65 -37.24
CA ARG A 49 -8.83 17.57 -38.24
C ARG A 49 -8.74 19.00 -37.68
N GLY A 50 -7.70 19.26 -36.90
CA GLY A 50 -7.37 20.57 -36.34
C GLY A 50 -6.08 20.54 -35.52
N ASP A 51 -5.64 21.71 -35.06
CA ASP A 51 -4.39 21.88 -34.31
C ASP A 51 -4.46 21.36 -32.88
N PHE A 52 -5.64 21.00 -32.38
CA PHE A 52 -5.88 20.42 -31.06
C PHE A 52 -6.15 18.92 -31.15
N LEU A 53 -5.72 18.17 -30.12
CA LEU A 53 -5.93 16.74 -29.97
C LEU A 53 -6.43 16.41 -28.56
N TRP A 54 -7.46 15.58 -28.45
CA TRP A 54 -7.87 14.95 -27.20
C TRP A 54 -6.93 13.78 -26.87
N VAL A 55 -6.25 13.89 -25.73
CA VAL A 55 -5.32 12.88 -25.23
C VAL A 55 -5.60 12.55 -23.76
N LYS A 56 -5.40 11.28 -23.39
CA LYS A 56 -5.28 10.88 -22.00
C LYS A 56 -3.81 10.97 -21.61
N VAL A 57 -3.46 11.80 -20.65
CA VAL A 57 -2.12 11.81 -20.02
C VAL A 57 -2.01 10.57 -19.14
N LEU A 58 -0.95 9.79 -19.28
CA LEU A 58 -0.79 8.54 -18.52
C LEU A 58 -0.20 8.77 -17.12
N ASP A 59 0.69 9.75 -16.97
CA ASP A 59 1.37 10.05 -15.69
C ASP A 59 0.44 10.54 -14.58
N ASN A 60 -0.72 11.14 -14.92
CA ASN A 60 -1.70 11.67 -13.97
C ASN A 60 -3.16 11.38 -14.38
N ASN A 61 -3.39 10.40 -15.25
CA ASN A 61 -4.68 10.00 -15.82
C ASN A 61 -5.52 11.07 -16.57
N ALA A 62 -5.12 12.35 -16.57
CA ALA A 62 -5.96 13.47 -17.00
C ALA A 62 -6.38 13.41 -18.47
N MET A 63 -7.66 13.69 -18.74
CA MET A 63 -8.22 13.80 -20.09
C MET A 63 -8.19 15.26 -20.55
N VAL A 64 -7.31 15.60 -21.50
CA VAL A 64 -7.02 16.99 -21.86
C VAL A 64 -7.01 17.22 -23.37
N LYS A 65 -7.39 18.44 -23.76
CA LYS A 65 -7.34 18.91 -25.15
C LYS A 65 -6.10 19.78 -25.37
N LEU A 66 -5.06 19.21 -25.95
CA LEU A 66 -3.76 19.86 -26.15
C LEU A 66 -3.51 20.26 -27.60
N GLU A 67 -2.85 21.39 -27.82
CA GLU A 67 -2.33 21.74 -29.14
C GLU A 67 -1.20 20.79 -29.56
N ARG A 68 -1.21 20.33 -30.81
CA ARG A 68 -0.23 19.39 -31.38
C ARG A 68 1.21 19.92 -31.29
N LYS A 69 1.42 21.24 -31.22
CA LYS A 69 2.76 21.86 -31.00
C LYS A 69 3.41 21.45 -29.66
N PHE A 70 2.59 21.08 -28.66
CA PHE A 70 3.06 20.60 -27.35
C PHE A 70 3.25 19.07 -27.30
N LEU A 71 2.92 18.33 -28.37
CA LEU A 71 2.90 16.88 -28.41
C LEU A 71 3.95 16.32 -29.38
N HIS A 72 4.98 15.67 -28.86
CA HIS A 72 5.98 14.96 -29.66
C HIS A 72 5.54 13.51 -29.87
N GLU A 73 5.25 13.10 -31.12
CA GLU A 73 4.80 11.72 -31.41
C GLU A 73 5.90 10.70 -31.14
N LEU A 74 5.61 9.71 -30.28
CA LEU A 74 6.54 8.64 -29.94
C LEU A 74 6.43 7.48 -30.94
N PRO A 75 7.55 7.02 -31.53
CA PRO A 75 7.57 5.79 -32.32
C PRO A 75 7.08 4.59 -31.48
N PRO A 76 6.24 3.68 -32.03
CA PRO A 76 5.69 2.54 -31.26
C PRO A 76 6.75 1.58 -30.70
N ASP A 77 7.94 1.52 -31.29
CA ASP A 77 9.08 0.76 -30.79
C ASP A 77 9.78 1.41 -29.58
N LEU A 78 9.52 2.69 -29.31
CA LEU A 78 10.07 3.44 -28.19
C LEU A 78 9.03 3.75 -27.11
N SER A 79 7.74 3.89 -27.45
CA SER A 79 6.70 4.23 -26.46
C SER A 79 6.63 3.20 -25.34
N GLY A 80 6.63 1.90 -25.67
CA GLY A 80 6.62 0.82 -24.68
C GLY A 80 7.87 0.76 -23.78
N LEU A 81 9.03 1.26 -24.25
CA LEU A 81 10.27 1.33 -23.45
C LEU A 81 10.28 2.52 -22.48
N LEU A 82 9.49 3.56 -22.78
CA LEU A 82 9.44 4.82 -22.03
C LEU A 82 8.24 4.89 -21.07
N GLU A 83 7.15 4.18 -21.38
CA GLU A 83 5.95 3.99 -20.53
C GLU A 83 6.27 3.58 -19.09
N PRO A 84 7.21 2.65 -18.79
CA PRO A 84 7.53 2.25 -17.41
C PRO A 84 8.61 3.11 -16.74
N VAL A 85 9.10 4.19 -17.39
CA VAL A 85 10.08 5.11 -16.81
C VAL A 85 9.34 6.21 -16.05
N ALA A 86 9.33 6.14 -14.71
CA ALA A 86 8.56 7.05 -13.87
C ALA A 86 9.08 8.51 -13.84
N ASP A 87 10.40 8.73 -13.93
CA ASP A 87 10.99 10.08 -13.98
C ASP A 87 10.84 10.71 -15.38
N PRO A 88 10.09 11.82 -15.55
CA PRO A 88 9.95 12.51 -16.84
C PRO A 88 11.29 12.99 -17.41
N ASP A 89 12.24 13.32 -16.54
CA ASP A 89 13.52 13.90 -16.92
C ASP A 89 14.49 12.79 -17.42
N ALA A 90 14.53 11.63 -16.75
CA ALA A 90 15.14 10.41 -17.31
C ALA A 90 14.49 10.00 -18.63
N ARG A 91 13.16 10.08 -18.74
CA ARG A 91 12.42 9.75 -19.97
C ARG A 91 12.85 10.65 -21.14
N LEU A 92 13.01 11.96 -20.91
CA LEU A 92 13.57 12.92 -21.88
C LEU A 92 15.05 12.63 -22.20
N LYS A 93 15.87 12.32 -21.20
CA LYS A 93 17.31 11.97 -21.33
C LYS A 93 17.53 10.64 -22.07
N LEU A 94 16.54 9.75 -22.10
CA LEU A 94 16.51 8.51 -22.86
C LEU A 94 15.99 8.74 -24.29
N LEU A 95 14.96 9.56 -24.48
CA LEU A 95 14.42 9.89 -25.79
C LEU A 95 15.46 10.57 -26.70
N SER A 96 16.37 11.38 -26.14
CA SER A 96 17.53 11.92 -26.90
C SER A 96 18.57 10.87 -27.31
N LYS A 97 18.43 9.62 -26.85
CA LYS A 97 19.35 8.49 -27.07
C LYS A 97 18.63 7.30 -27.74
N THR A 98 17.76 7.55 -28.71
CA THR A 98 16.96 6.53 -29.42
C THR A 98 17.76 5.31 -29.91
N LEU A 99 19.00 5.51 -30.39
CA LEU A 99 19.88 4.42 -30.80
C LEU A 99 20.27 3.49 -29.64
N LEU A 100 20.51 4.03 -28.45
CA LEU A 100 20.79 3.25 -27.25
C LEU A 100 19.55 2.50 -26.77
N LEU A 101 18.36 3.13 -26.81
CA LEU A 101 17.10 2.44 -26.50
C LEU A 101 16.89 1.22 -27.40
N ARG A 102 17.06 1.38 -28.71
CA ARG A 102 16.96 0.28 -29.69
C ARG A 102 18.03 -0.78 -29.48
N GLN A 103 19.26 -0.39 -29.13
CA GLN A 103 20.33 -1.33 -28.79
C GLN A 103 20.02 -2.13 -27.51
N LEU A 104 19.47 -1.49 -26.47
CA LEU A 104 19.09 -2.17 -25.23
C LEU A 104 17.92 -3.13 -25.46
N ALA A 105 16.90 -2.71 -26.21
CA ALA A 105 15.74 -3.54 -26.56
C ALA A 105 16.05 -4.69 -27.53
N SER A 106 17.21 -4.68 -28.19
CA SER A 106 17.68 -5.76 -29.07
C SER A 106 18.86 -6.54 -28.47
N LEU A 107 19.12 -6.41 -27.17
CA LEU A 107 20.07 -7.27 -26.47
C LEU A 107 19.59 -8.74 -26.51
N PRO A 108 20.48 -9.71 -26.81
CA PRO A 108 20.13 -11.11 -26.71
C PRO A 108 19.88 -11.49 -25.25
N LEU A 109 19.10 -12.56 -25.04
CA LEU A 109 19.04 -13.19 -23.73
C LEU A 109 20.43 -13.67 -23.30
N ASP A 110 20.65 -13.73 -22.00
CA ASP A 110 21.91 -13.96 -21.32
C ASP A 110 22.99 -12.87 -21.53
N ALA A 111 22.67 -11.74 -22.17
CA ALA A 111 23.58 -10.60 -22.31
C ALA A 111 24.00 -10.04 -20.93
N PRO A 112 25.30 -9.87 -20.66
CA PRO A 112 25.78 -9.27 -19.42
C PRO A 112 25.61 -7.75 -19.45
N LEU A 113 24.98 -7.21 -18.41
CA LEU A 113 24.67 -5.80 -18.23
C LEU A 113 24.90 -5.35 -16.78
N TRP A 114 24.80 -4.05 -16.56
CA TRP A 114 24.69 -3.48 -15.22
C TRP A 114 23.26 -3.04 -14.97
N VAL A 115 22.73 -3.34 -13.79
CA VAL A 115 21.43 -2.88 -13.31
C VAL A 115 21.60 -2.07 -12.03
N GLN A 116 20.95 -0.92 -11.97
CA GLN A 116 20.87 -0.09 -10.78
C GLN A 116 19.83 -0.67 -9.81
N ILE A 117 20.24 -1.08 -8.61
CA ILE A 117 19.34 -1.65 -7.59
C ILE A 117 18.85 -0.59 -6.59
N SER A 118 19.69 0.39 -6.26
CA SER A 118 19.40 1.38 -5.21
C SER A 118 19.39 2.83 -5.72
N PRO A 119 18.74 3.77 -4.99
CA PRO A 119 18.83 5.21 -5.28
C PRO A 119 20.25 5.79 -5.11
N GLN A 120 21.18 5.05 -4.51
CA GLN A 120 22.56 5.44 -4.23
C GLN A 120 23.52 5.08 -5.40
N ASP A 121 22.96 4.86 -6.60
CA ASP A 121 23.68 4.52 -7.85
C ASP A 121 24.52 3.21 -7.78
N GLU A 122 24.20 2.28 -6.86
CA GLU A 122 24.85 0.96 -6.80
C GLU A 122 24.49 0.12 -8.05
N LEU A 123 25.43 0.03 -8.98
CA LEU A 123 25.35 -0.81 -10.18
C LEU A 123 25.76 -2.25 -9.87
N ALA A 124 24.80 -3.16 -9.94
CA ALA A 124 24.99 -4.60 -9.82
C ALA A 124 25.24 -5.28 -11.16
N GLU A 125 26.08 -6.31 -11.17
CA GLU A 125 26.27 -7.18 -12.33
C GLU A 125 25.05 -8.08 -12.51
N ALA A 126 24.51 -8.15 -13.72
CA ALA A 126 23.36 -8.99 -14.04
C ALA A 126 23.39 -9.51 -15.48
N GLU A 127 22.61 -10.56 -15.73
CA GLU A 127 22.33 -11.11 -17.07
C GLU A 127 20.88 -10.81 -17.45
N LEU A 128 20.65 -10.43 -18.70
CA LEU A 128 19.30 -10.29 -19.25
C LEU A 128 18.62 -11.67 -19.39
N LYS A 129 17.38 -11.81 -18.92
CA LYS A 129 16.60 -13.06 -19.00
C LYS A 129 15.24 -12.90 -19.67
N TYR A 130 14.73 -11.68 -19.78
CA TYR A 130 13.43 -11.38 -20.39
C TYR A 130 13.38 -9.93 -20.89
N VAL A 131 12.69 -9.69 -22.01
CA VAL A 131 12.30 -8.36 -22.49
C VAL A 131 10.86 -8.44 -23.01
N GLY A 132 9.93 -7.69 -22.46
CA GLY A 132 8.54 -7.69 -22.93
C GLY A 132 7.49 -7.17 -21.94
N PRO A 133 6.20 -7.27 -22.29
CA PRO A 133 5.09 -6.86 -21.45
C PRO A 133 4.67 -7.92 -20.44
N THR A 134 4.49 -7.50 -19.19
CA THR A 134 4.19 -8.39 -18.05
C THR A 134 2.77 -8.97 -18.05
N THR A 135 1.86 -8.43 -18.87
CA THR A 135 0.48 -8.91 -19.02
C THR A 135 0.04 -8.92 -20.48
N ARG A 136 -0.88 -9.83 -20.85
CA ARG A 136 -1.49 -9.85 -22.20
C ARG A 136 -2.32 -8.58 -22.40
N GLY A 137 -1.84 -7.68 -23.26
CA GLY A 137 -2.52 -6.45 -23.65
C GLY A 137 -1.83 -5.14 -23.23
N SER A 138 -0.79 -5.19 -22.40
CA SER A 138 0.02 -4.03 -22.07
C SER A 138 1.05 -3.71 -23.18
N SER A 139 1.34 -2.42 -23.39
CA SER A 139 2.43 -1.92 -24.23
C SER A 139 3.74 -1.70 -23.46
N ALA A 140 3.71 -1.64 -22.13
CA ALA A 140 4.89 -1.41 -21.29
C ALA A 140 5.91 -2.56 -21.40
N VAL A 141 7.13 -2.26 -21.84
CA VAL A 141 8.23 -3.22 -22.01
C VAL A 141 9.17 -3.12 -20.80
N LEU A 142 9.19 -4.18 -20.00
CA LEU A 142 10.09 -4.34 -18.86
C LEU A 142 11.18 -5.36 -19.16
N PHE A 143 12.33 -5.19 -18.51
CA PHE A 143 13.51 -6.05 -18.64
C PHE A 143 13.63 -6.92 -17.39
N GLY A 144 13.49 -8.23 -17.57
CA GLY A 144 13.74 -9.20 -16.52
C GLY A 144 15.22 -9.56 -16.50
N VAL A 145 15.89 -9.34 -15.36
CA VAL A 145 17.33 -9.53 -15.20
C VAL A 145 17.62 -10.46 -14.02
N GLN A 146 18.64 -11.30 -14.15
CA GLN A 146 19.17 -12.11 -13.05
C GLN A 146 20.45 -11.49 -12.52
N LEU A 147 20.46 -11.15 -11.24
CA LEU A 147 21.62 -10.64 -10.51
C LEU A 147 22.73 -11.69 -10.37
N LYS A 148 23.98 -11.23 -10.36
CA LYS A 148 25.21 -12.03 -10.29
C LYS A 148 26.20 -11.46 -9.28
N GLY A 149 27.26 -12.21 -8.99
CA GLY A 149 28.30 -11.82 -8.05
C GLY A 149 27.75 -11.49 -6.66
N SER A 150 28.21 -10.39 -6.07
CA SER A 150 27.78 -9.86 -4.77
C SER A 150 26.33 -9.35 -4.71
N ALA A 151 25.59 -9.37 -5.82
CA ALA A 151 24.18 -9.01 -5.89
C ALA A 151 23.23 -10.21 -6.02
N ALA A 152 23.74 -11.44 -6.21
CA ALA A 152 22.92 -12.63 -6.11
C ALA A 152 22.34 -12.75 -4.68
N GLY A 153 21.04 -13.02 -4.55
CA GLY A 153 20.31 -12.95 -3.29
C GLY A 153 19.74 -11.57 -2.92
N LYS A 154 20.01 -10.49 -3.69
CA LYS A 154 19.41 -9.15 -3.51
C LYS A 154 18.17 -8.88 -4.39
N GLY A 155 17.68 -9.87 -5.13
CA GLY A 155 16.54 -9.76 -6.05
C GLY A 155 15.19 -10.01 -5.38
N LEU A 156 14.11 -9.61 -6.05
CA LEU A 156 12.74 -9.65 -5.51
C LEU A 156 11.92 -10.88 -5.94
N SER A 157 12.38 -11.65 -6.93
CA SER A 157 11.72 -12.92 -7.31
C SER A 157 12.68 -13.94 -7.93
N ASN A 158 12.14 -15.07 -8.38
CA ASN A 158 12.83 -16.09 -9.18
C ASN A 158 12.51 -15.99 -10.69
N GLY A 159 12.11 -14.81 -11.16
CA GLY A 159 11.60 -14.56 -12.51
C GLY A 159 10.08 -14.70 -12.66
N THR A 160 9.38 -14.89 -11.53
CA THR A 160 7.91 -14.81 -11.43
C THR A 160 7.47 -13.38 -11.13
N PHE A 161 6.33 -12.96 -11.71
CA PHE A 161 5.70 -11.65 -11.51
C PHE A 161 4.17 -11.80 -11.58
N ARG A 162 3.44 -11.32 -10.57
CA ARG A 162 1.97 -11.42 -10.46
C ARG A 162 1.43 -12.83 -10.81
N GLY A 163 2.03 -13.87 -10.22
CA GLY A 163 1.67 -15.27 -10.45
C GLY A 163 2.18 -15.91 -11.76
N HIS A 164 2.62 -15.11 -12.74
CA HIS A 164 3.14 -15.62 -14.01
C HIS A 164 4.67 -15.70 -14.03
N ARG A 165 5.22 -16.84 -14.46
CA ARG A 165 6.67 -17.00 -14.65
C ARG A 165 7.09 -16.43 -16.01
N LEU A 166 7.76 -15.28 -15.99
CA LEU A 166 8.27 -14.60 -17.20
C LEU A 166 9.67 -15.08 -17.59
N PHE A 167 10.48 -15.47 -16.59
CA PHE A 167 11.76 -16.14 -16.77
C PHE A 167 12.07 -17.07 -15.58
N SER A 168 13.19 -17.79 -15.66
CA SER A 168 13.68 -18.65 -14.58
C SER A 168 15.06 -18.19 -14.14
N CYS A 169 15.20 -17.97 -12.84
CA CYS A 169 16.48 -17.77 -12.15
C CYS A 169 16.35 -18.28 -10.70
N PRO A 170 17.45 -18.38 -9.92
CA PRO A 170 17.37 -18.76 -8.51
C PRO A 170 16.51 -17.80 -7.69
N ASP A 171 16.02 -18.26 -6.55
CA ASP A 171 15.26 -17.42 -5.62
C ASP A 171 16.07 -16.21 -5.14
N ALA A 172 15.37 -15.09 -4.91
CA ALA A 172 15.95 -13.79 -4.61
C ALA A 172 17.07 -13.33 -5.59
N CYS A 173 17.03 -13.73 -6.87
CA CYS A 173 18.01 -13.29 -7.87
C CYS A 173 17.40 -12.55 -9.07
N GLY A 174 16.09 -12.55 -9.24
CA GLY A 174 15.38 -11.87 -10.33
C GLY A 174 14.92 -10.45 -9.96
N LEU A 175 15.05 -9.52 -10.91
CA LEU A 175 14.39 -8.22 -10.90
C LEU A 175 13.69 -7.97 -12.24
N LEU A 176 12.65 -7.12 -12.23
CA LEU A 176 12.02 -6.56 -13.42
C LEU A 176 12.17 -5.04 -13.36
N VAL A 177 12.84 -4.45 -14.34
CA VAL A 177 13.23 -3.04 -14.32
C VAL A 177 12.89 -2.30 -15.63
N PRO A 178 12.61 -0.99 -15.56
CA PRO A 178 12.56 -0.14 -16.75
C PRO A 178 13.95 0.07 -17.35
N VAL A 179 13.98 0.43 -18.64
CA VAL A 179 15.23 0.67 -19.40
C VAL A 179 16.12 1.77 -18.79
N SER A 180 15.55 2.67 -17.99
CA SER A 180 16.26 3.73 -17.27
C SER A 180 17.29 3.22 -16.25
N LEU A 181 17.11 2.01 -15.70
CA LEU A 181 18.02 1.43 -14.69
C LEU A 181 19.12 0.53 -15.31
N ILE A 182 19.19 0.41 -16.63
CA ILE A 182 20.09 -0.51 -17.33
C ILE A 182 21.28 0.25 -17.95
N ARG A 183 22.49 -0.29 -17.82
CA ARG A 183 23.69 0.17 -18.53
C ARG A 183 24.38 -1.00 -19.22
N LEU A 184 24.80 -0.81 -20.47
CA LEU A 184 25.48 -1.85 -21.24
C LEU A 184 26.90 -2.10 -20.71
N ARG A 185 27.27 -3.37 -20.47
CA ARG A 185 28.66 -3.76 -20.16
C ARG A 185 29.47 -3.75 -21.45
N ARG A 186 30.63 -3.07 -21.46
CA ARG A 186 31.52 -3.04 -22.64
C ARG A 186 32.22 -4.39 -22.81
N CYS A 187 31.87 -5.13 -23.86
CA CYS A 187 32.58 -6.33 -24.27
C CYS A 187 33.85 -5.94 -25.04
N ASN A 188 35.03 -6.12 -24.44
CA ASN A 188 36.29 -6.09 -25.19
C ASN A 188 36.36 -7.34 -26.09
N GLY A 189 36.13 -7.17 -27.39
CA GLY A 189 36.10 -8.28 -28.34
C GLY A 189 37.45 -8.97 -28.48
N LYS A 190 37.52 -10.26 -28.13
CA LYS A 190 38.56 -11.15 -28.63
C LYS A 190 38.17 -11.62 -30.03
N HIS A 191 38.97 -11.28 -31.03
CA HIS A 191 38.78 -11.80 -32.38
C HIS A 191 39.00 -13.32 -32.39
N HIS A 192 37.99 -14.09 -32.82
CA HIS A 192 38.22 -15.42 -33.37
C HIS A 192 38.45 -15.30 -34.87
N HIS A 193 39.59 -15.81 -35.35
CA HIS A 193 39.85 -15.92 -36.77
C HIS A 193 39.07 -17.09 -37.38
N SER A 194 38.43 -16.85 -38.52
CA SER A 194 38.19 -17.84 -39.57
C SER A 194 38.59 -17.22 -40.92
N SER A 195 39.01 -18.06 -41.87
CA SER A 195 39.99 -17.65 -42.89
C SER A 195 39.40 -17.49 -44.30
N SER A 196 39.78 -16.42 -45.00
CA SER A 196 39.67 -16.33 -46.46
C SER A 196 40.83 -15.53 -47.10
N ASN A 197 41.73 -16.30 -47.73
CA ASN A 197 42.76 -15.99 -48.73
C ASN A 197 42.94 -14.56 -49.30
N HIS A 198 44.17 -14.04 -49.12
CA HIS A 198 45.08 -13.43 -50.13
C HIS A 198 44.67 -12.20 -50.99
N PRO A 199 45.63 -11.39 -51.51
CA PRO A 199 47.02 -11.15 -51.08
C PRO A 199 47.47 -9.67 -50.97
N ASN A 200 48.65 -9.47 -50.35
CA ASN A 200 49.54 -8.28 -50.42
C ASN A 200 49.97 -7.92 -51.88
N PRO A 201 50.66 -6.79 -52.22
CA PRO A 201 51.62 -6.01 -51.41
C PRO A 201 51.57 -4.45 -51.64
N PRO A 202 52.67 -3.66 -51.81
CA PRO A 202 53.54 -3.07 -50.75
C PRO A 202 53.85 -1.53 -50.85
N HIS A 203 54.72 -1.07 -49.93
CA HIS A 203 55.79 -0.04 -50.07
C HIS A 203 55.67 1.41 -49.51
N HIS A 204 56.68 1.73 -48.68
CA HIS A 204 57.50 2.95 -48.58
C HIS A 204 56.93 4.35 -48.25
N HIS A 205 57.08 4.70 -46.96
CA HIS A 205 57.78 5.93 -46.54
C HIS A 205 59.15 6.09 -47.24
N PRO A 206 59.63 7.33 -47.53
CA PRO A 206 60.33 8.10 -46.49
C PRO A 206 60.16 9.64 -46.48
N GLN A 207 60.48 10.19 -45.30
CA GLN A 207 61.06 11.53 -45.01
C GLN A 207 60.33 12.85 -45.34
N GLN A 208 60.01 13.54 -44.24
CA GLN A 208 60.22 14.99 -44.01
C GLN A 208 59.25 15.97 -44.72
N SER A 209 58.93 17.14 -44.17
CA SER A 209 59.60 17.88 -43.08
C SER A 209 58.64 18.65 -42.15
N GLN A 210 59.04 18.79 -40.88
CA GLN A 210 58.58 19.79 -39.88
C GLN A 210 57.10 19.70 -39.42
N SER A 211 56.76 19.86 -38.13
CA SER A 211 57.54 20.31 -36.97
C SER A 211 57.42 19.39 -35.73
N VAL A 212 58.43 19.49 -34.87
CA VAL A 212 58.59 18.96 -33.49
C VAL A 212 58.84 20.19 -32.58
N PRO A 213 59.11 20.11 -31.24
CA PRO A 213 58.93 19.05 -30.23
C PRO A 213 57.94 19.53 -29.10
N VAL A 214 57.89 19.15 -27.81
CA VAL A 214 58.89 18.98 -26.71
C VAL A 214 58.39 18.00 -25.62
N THR A 215 59.33 17.36 -24.93
CA THR A 215 59.15 16.33 -23.89
C THR A 215 59.21 16.87 -22.44
N ALA A 216 58.58 16.13 -21.51
CA ALA A 216 58.85 16.06 -20.06
C ALA A 216 58.58 17.28 -19.15
N GLN A 217 57.89 17.02 -18.01
CA GLN A 217 58.43 17.20 -16.64
C GLN A 217 57.40 16.76 -15.57
N ASN A 218 57.87 16.60 -14.32
CA ASN A 218 57.07 16.11 -13.19
C ASN A 218 55.85 17.00 -12.89
N GLN A 219 54.69 16.39 -12.62
CA GLN A 219 53.66 17.01 -11.79
C GLN A 219 53.48 16.22 -10.51
N VAL A 220 53.97 16.81 -9.42
CA VAL A 220 53.52 16.54 -8.06
C VAL A 220 52.01 16.75 -8.02
N GLN A 221 51.26 15.69 -7.72
CA GLN A 221 49.79 15.73 -7.68
C GLN A 221 49.33 15.73 -6.23
N ARG A 222 48.79 16.88 -5.78
CA ARG A 222 48.19 17.02 -4.46
C ARG A 222 46.72 16.59 -4.46
N VAL A 223 46.34 15.91 -3.40
CA VAL A 223 45.07 15.20 -3.25
C VAL A 223 44.56 15.36 -1.82
N CYS A 224 43.24 15.28 -1.65
CA CYS A 224 42.59 15.25 -0.34
C CYS A 224 41.86 13.91 -0.16
N PHE A 225 41.77 13.44 1.08
CA PHE A 225 40.96 12.27 1.42
C PHE A 225 40.14 12.56 2.68
N PRO A 226 38.92 12.00 2.79
CA PRO A 226 38.11 12.11 3.99
C PRO A 226 38.54 11.08 5.03
N MET A 227 38.72 11.51 6.27
CA MET A 227 38.94 10.68 7.45
C MET A 227 38.23 11.34 8.64
N GLU A 228 37.37 10.60 9.33
CA GLU A 228 36.63 11.05 10.53
C GLU A 228 36.03 12.46 10.36
N ASP A 229 35.18 12.60 9.33
CA ASP A 229 34.48 13.81 8.87
C ASP A 229 35.35 15.04 8.54
N ASN A 230 36.68 14.86 8.45
CA ASN A 230 37.64 15.90 8.07
C ASN A 230 38.35 15.58 6.76
N LEU A 231 38.74 16.62 6.01
CA LEU A 231 39.46 16.51 4.74
C LEU A 231 40.93 16.84 4.95
N HIS A 232 41.80 15.85 4.78
CA HIS A 232 43.25 16.01 4.96
C HIS A 232 43.95 16.08 3.60
N PRO A 233 44.76 17.12 3.34
CA PRO A 233 45.56 17.23 2.12
C PRO A 233 46.88 16.47 2.22
N GLY A 234 47.40 16.04 1.07
CA GLY A 234 48.71 15.42 0.95
C GLY A 234 49.18 15.27 -0.51
N GLU A 235 50.40 14.76 -0.65
CA GLU A 235 51.14 14.62 -1.90
C GLU A 235 51.24 13.16 -2.35
N VAL A 236 50.90 12.86 -3.61
CA VAL A 236 50.99 11.47 -4.13
C VAL A 236 52.45 11.07 -4.36
N HIS A 237 52.94 10.16 -3.52
CA HIS A 237 54.29 9.59 -3.57
C HIS A 237 54.34 8.21 -4.24
N PHE A 238 53.21 7.51 -4.32
CA PHE A 238 53.06 6.23 -5.04
C PHE A 238 51.70 6.14 -5.71
N CYS A 239 51.62 5.55 -6.91
CA CYS A 239 50.35 5.19 -7.56
C CYS A 239 50.55 3.94 -8.42
N GLY A 240 49.89 2.83 -8.09
CA GLY A 240 50.12 1.54 -8.75
C GLY A 240 49.27 0.39 -8.23
N LEU A 241 49.45 -0.79 -8.83
CA LEU A 241 48.93 -2.05 -8.30
C LEU A 241 49.86 -2.55 -7.18
N LEU A 242 49.30 -3.14 -6.12
CA LEU A 242 50.10 -3.65 -5.00
C LEU A 242 50.68 -5.04 -5.29
N PRO A 243 51.97 -5.30 -4.97
CA PRO A 243 52.60 -6.61 -5.13
C PRO A 243 51.83 -7.76 -4.47
N GLY A 244 51.61 -8.84 -5.24
CA GLY A 244 50.96 -10.05 -4.76
C GLY A 244 49.46 -9.92 -4.43
N CYS A 245 48.72 -9.05 -5.15
CA CYS A 245 47.28 -8.87 -4.98
C CYS A 245 46.52 -9.17 -6.29
N ASN A 246 45.59 -10.14 -6.27
CA ASN A 246 44.83 -10.58 -7.46
C ASN A 246 43.68 -9.63 -7.87
N SER A 247 43.67 -8.40 -7.33
CA SER A 247 42.66 -7.37 -7.58
C SER A 247 43.23 -6.29 -8.49
N SER A 248 42.56 -5.96 -9.61
CA SER A 248 42.94 -4.87 -10.51
C SER A 248 42.59 -3.48 -9.97
N VAL A 249 42.84 -3.25 -8.68
CA VAL A 249 42.54 -2.01 -7.95
C VAL A 249 43.83 -1.21 -7.81
N MET A 250 43.84 0.02 -8.31
CA MET A 250 44.96 0.95 -8.14
C MET A 250 44.95 1.53 -6.73
N TYR A 251 46.11 1.52 -6.09
CA TYR A 251 46.36 2.13 -4.78
C TYR A 251 47.26 3.36 -4.93
N VAL A 252 47.07 4.30 -4.02
CA VAL A 252 47.77 5.58 -3.95
C VAL A 252 48.41 5.68 -2.57
N GLY A 253 49.73 5.87 -2.54
CA GLY A 253 50.49 6.21 -1.34
C GLY A 253 50.67 7.71 -1.27
N VAL A 254 50.19 8.33 -0.20
CA VAL A 254 50.16 9.78 0.01
C VAL A 254 51.04 10.16 1.19
N LEU A 255 51.89 11.17 1.02
CA LEU A 255 52.57 11.88 2.11
C LEU A 255 51.68 13.03 2.57
N LEU A 256 51.27 13.03 3.83
CA LEU A 256 50.31 13.97 4.40
C LEU A 256 50.98 15.28 4.83
N ASP A 257 50.24 16.39 4.80
CA ASP A 257 50.70 17.66 5.40
C ASP A 257 50.66 17.62 6.95
N HIS A 258 49.98 16.62 7.53
CA HIS A 258 49.72 16.49 8.97
C HIS A 258 49.95 15.06 9.49
N ALA A 259 50.34 14.94 10.76
CA ALA A 259 50.62 13.68 11.44
C ALA A 259 49.34 12.90 11.82
N VAL A 260 48.63 12.37 10.81
CA VAL A 260 47.41 11.54 10.94
C VAL A 260 47.47 10.24 10.12
N GLY A 261 48.65 9.94 9.55
CA GLY A 261 48.94 8.73 8.79
C GLY A 261 49.35 7.55 9.67
N ASN A 262 49.59 6.41 9.03
CA ASN A 262 49.99 5.16 9.69
C ASN A 262 50.85 4.23 8.80
N TRP A 263 51.50 4.77 7.77
CA TRP A 263 52.20 3.99 6.74
C TRP A 263 53.61 4.52 6.46
N ASP A 264 54.60 3.63 6.47
CA ASP A 264 56.03 3.92 6.37
C ASP A 264 56.59 3.95 4.93
N GLY A 265 55.75 3.69 3.92
CA GLY A 265 56.14 3.56 2.52
C GLY A 265 56.37 2.13 2.05
N PHE A 266 56.23 1.12 2.91
CA PHE A 266 56.44 -0.31 2.60
C PHE A 266 55.12 -1.09 2.51
N PHE A 267 55.05 -2.06 1.59
CA PHE A 267 53.94 -3.00 1.53
C PHE A 267 54.48 -4.44 1.49
N ARG A 268 54.12 -5.25 2.50
CA ARG A 268 54.57 -6.65 2.64
C ARG A 268 56.10 -6.86 2.58
N GLY A 269 56.88 -5.83 2.92
CA GLY A 269 58.34 -5.85 2.90
C GLY A 269 58.99 -5.26 1.64
N GLU A 270 58.23 -4.96 0.58
CA GLU A 270 58.72 -4.20 -0.57
C GLU A 270 58.52 -2.69 -0.35
N GLN A 271 59.53 -1.89 -0.68
CA GLN A 271 59.44 -0.42 -0.57
C GLN A 271 58.73 0.15 -1.81
N LEU A 272 57.59 0.83 -1.61
CA LEU A 272 56.80 1.41 -2.69
C LEU A 272 57.12 2.90 -2.91
N CYS A 273 57.42 3.63 -1.83
CA CYS A 273 57.99 4.97 -1.89
C CYS A 273 58.79 5.29 -0.62
N HIS A 274 59.29 6.53 -0.50
CA HIS A 274 59.87 7.02 0.74
C HIS A 274 58.87 7.97 1.44
N ILE A 275 58.58 7.64 2.70
CA ILE A 275 57.84 8.47 3.66
C ILE A 275 58.81 8.80 4.82
N PRO A 276 58.90 10.06 5.30
CA PRO A 276 59.86 10.43 6.36
C PRO A 276 59.52 9.91 7.78
N SER A 277 58.24 9.71 8.10
CA SER A 277 57.75 9.06 9.33
C SER A 277 56.40 8.40 9.05
N PRO A 278 56.08 7.20 9.58
CA PRO A 278 54.80 6.54 9.37
C PRO A 278 53.58 7.40 9.73
N ASP A 279 53.71 8.29 10.71
CA ASP A 279 52.66 9.24 11.13
C ASP A 279 52.22 10.19 10.00
N TYR A 280 52.99 10.29 8.91
CA TYR A 280 52.70 11.15 7.77
C TYR A 280 52.43 10.37 6.47
N GLY A 281 52.46 9.03 6.45
CA GLY A 281 52.14 8.27 5.25
C GLY A 281 50.77 7.61 5.33
N LEU A 282 50.08 7.49 4.20
CA LEU A 282 48.83 6.75 4.09
C LEU A 282 48.73 6.01 2.74
N LEU A 283 48.33 4.74 2.76
CA LEU A 283 48.12 3.91 1.56
C LEU A 283 46.64 3.54 1.41
N VAL A 284 45.99 4.06 0.36
CA VAL A 284 44.54 3.92 0.13
C VAL A 284 44.21 3.57 -1.33
N PRO A 285 43.07 2.91 -1.61
CA PRO A 285 42.59 2.75 -2.99
C PRO A 285 42.33 4.11 -3.64
N VAL A 286 42.60 4.24 -4.95
CA VAL A 286 42.44 5.49 -5.71
C VAL A 286 41.02 6.09 -5.61
N THR A 287 40.01 5.26 -5.37
CA THR A 287 38.60 5.68 -5.19
C THR A 287 38.32 6.42 -3.89
N LYS A 288 39.26 6.45 -2.92
CA LYS A 288 39.13 7.20 -1.66
C LYS A 288 39.84 8.56 -1.67
N VAL A 289 40.46 8.95 -2.78
CA VAL A 289 41.25 10.19 -2.88
C VAL A 289 40.66 11.10 -3.95
N SER A 290 40.45 12.37 -3.61
CA SER A 290 39.94 13.41 -4.51
C SER A 290 41.05 14.41 -4.86
N LEU A 291 40.91 15.10 -5.99
CA LEU A 291 41.92 16.09 -6.43
C LEU A 291 41.79 17.38 -5.62
N GLU A 292 42.90 17.89 -5.07
CA GLU A 292 42.90 19.16 -4.33
C GLU A 292 42.48 20.31 -5.27
N SER A 293 41.35 20.93 -4.98
CA SER A 293 40.75 21.95 -5.85
C SER A 293 41.45 23.30 -5.69
N LYS A 294 41.82 23.92 -6.82
CA LYS A 294 42.66 25.13 -6.89
C LYS A 294 42.07 26.38 -6.22
N SER A 295 40.82 26.32 -5.76
CA SER A 295 40.12 27.36 -4.99
C SER A 295 40.70 27.61 -3.59
N HIS A 296 41.44 26.68 -2.99
CA HIS A 296 42.08 26.88 -1.67
C HIS A 296 43.50 27.49 -1.72
N ARG A 297 43.89 28.13 -2.83
CA ARG A 297 45.14 28.90 -2.91
C ARG A 297 45.00 30.30 -2.30
N HIS A 298 45.05 30.39 -0.96
CA HIS A 298 45.38 31.65 -0.30
C HIS A 298 46.89 31.90 -0.34
N SER A 299 47.29 33.10 -0.77
CA SER A 299 48.69 33.55 -0.82
C SER A 299 49.32 33.66 0.58
N PRO A 300 50.65 33.49 0.73
CA PRO A 300 51.31 33.56 2.03
C PRO A 300 51.23 34.95 2.64
N ALA A 301 50.60 35.04 3.82
CA ALA A 301 50.61 36.25 4.64
C ALA A 301 51.99 36.43 5.32
N GLN A 302 52.46 37.67 5.40
CA GLN A 302 53.77 38.02 5.95
C GLN A 302 53.81 37.93 7.48
N HIS A 303 54.99 37.64 8.05
CA HIS A 303 55.19 37.56 9.50
C HIS A 303 54.90 38.89 10.23
N PRO A 304 54.16 38.86 11.34
CA PRO A 304 54.49 39.67 12.52
C PRO A 304 55.61 38.98 13.31
N LYS A 305 56.71 39.68 13.60
CA LYS A 305 57.80 39.15 14.44
C LYS A 305 57.46 39.28 15.93
N SER A 306 57.45 38.13 16.61
CA SER A 306 57.77 37.89 18.02
C SER A 306 58.05 39.12 18.91
N ILE A 307 57.24 39.30 19.97
CA ILE A 307 57.73 39.77 21.29
C ILE A 307 57.13 38.88 22.40
N LEU A 308 58.00 38.52 23.35
CA LEU A 308 57.79 37.66 24.52
C LEU A 308 56.78 38.21 25.54
N ARG A 309 56.14 37.33 26.34
CA ARG A 309 56.43 37.18 27.80
C ARG A 309 55.72 35.99 28.48
N PRO A 310 56.15 35.54 29.68
CA PRO A 310 55.72 34.26 30.29
C PRO A 310 55.05 34.37 31.68
N ALA A 311 54.44 33.25 32.11
CA ALA A 311 54.27 32.74 33.49
C ALA A 311 53.48 33.55 34.57
N PRO A 312 52.81 32.83 35.49
CA PRO A 312 52.80 33.22 36.91
C PRO A 312 52.97 32.04 37.91
N PRO A 313 53.74 32.22 39.00
CA PRO A 313 53.71 31.37 40.20
C PRO A 313 53.49 32.22 41.50
N PRO A 314 53.76 31.75 42.74
CA PRO A 314 52.87 30.89 43.55
C PRO A 314 52.64 31.37 45.02
N ILE A 315 51.59 30.90 45.72
CA ILE A 315 51.37 31.09 47.18
C ILE A 315 50.89 29.76 47.85
N SER A 316 50.97 29.65 49.18
CA SER A 316 51.21 28.42 49.96
C SER A 316 50.13 27.98 51.00
N LYS A 317 50.32 26.74 51.49
CA LYS A 317 49.71 25.97 52.64
C LYS A 317 49.54 26.76 53.98
N PRO A 318 48.65 26.37 54.93
CA PRO A 318 48.58 25.04 55.60
C PRO A 318 47.17 24.42 55.90
N GLY A 319 47.14 23.23 56.51
CA GLY A 319 45.95 22.46 57.00
C GLY A 319 45.77 22.52 58.54
N PRO A 320 45.23 21.50 59.28
CA PRO A 320 44.87 20.10 58.93
C PRO A 320 43.33 19.80 59.10
N SER A 321 42.75 18.60 58.87
CA SER A 321 42.86 17.34 59.64
C SER A 321 42.37 16.09 58.84
N SER A 322 42.29 14.91 59.49
CA SER A 322 42.19 13.55 58.87
C SER A 322 41.39 12.58 59.79
N PRO A 323 41.24 11.25 59.55
CA PRO A 323 41.42 10.41 58.34
C PRO A 323 40.28 9.35 58.11
N SER A 324 40.29 8.59 57.00
CA SER A 324 40.22 7.10 57.06
C SER A 324 40.47 6.37 55.71
N ALA A 325 41.16 5.22 55.84
CA ALA A 325 41.31 4.02 54.98
C ALA A 325 40.59 3.99 53.60
N SER A 326 41.22 3.83 52.42
CA SER A 326 42.29 2.92 51.92
C SER A 326 41.79 1.71 51.10
N ALA A 327 41.92 1.81 49.78
CA ALA A 327 42.11 0.67 48.86
C ALA A 327 43.59 0.14 48.98
N PRO A 328 44.09 -0.86 48.23
CA PRO A 328 43.49 -1.56 47.07
C PRO A 328 43.76 -3.09 46.97
N LYS A 329 43.25 -3.73 45.90
CA LYS A 329 44.09 -4.38 44.86
C LYS A 329 43.27 -4.84 43.63
N VAL A 330 43.98 -4.98 42.50
CA VAL A 330 43.44 -5.35 41.18
C VAL A 330 44.12 -6.62 40.66
N ALA A 331 43.31 -7.58 40.17
CA ALA A 331 43.64 -8.67 39.25
C ALA A 331 42.31 -9.35 38.84
N LEU A 332 42.07 -9.91 37.65
CA LEU A 332 42.76 -9.88 36.34
C LEU A 332 41.69 -10.26 35.27
N MET A 333 42.05 -10.42 33.99
CA MET A 333 41.10 -10.71 32.89
C MET A 333 40.43 -12.10 32.96
N PRO A 334 39.24 -12.29 32.33
CA PRO A 334 38.46 -13.53 32.39
C PRO A 334 38.88 -14.61 31.36
N PRO A 335 38.58 -15.90 31.61
CA PRO A 335 38.66 -16.99 30.63
C PRO A 335 37.33 -17.23 29.88
N ASP A 336 37.36 -18.18 28.94
CA ASP A 336 36.44 -18.28 27.80
C ASP A 336 35.11 -19.03 28.00
N LYS A 337 34.29 -18.92 26.95
CA LYS A 337 32.98 -19.55 26.71
C LYS A 337 32.92 -21.06 27.03
N GLN A 338 31.78 -21.50 27.56
CA GLN A 338 31.22 -22.83 27.25
C GLN A 338 29.72 -22.73 26.93
N ALA A 339 29.23 -23.62 26.07
CA ALA A 339 27.85 -23.61 25.58
C ALA A 339 26.90 -24.42 26.46
N VAL A 340 25.72 -23.88 26.74
CA VAL A 340 24.65 -24.56 27.49
C VAL A 340 23.72 -25.31 26.53
N ARG A 341 23.41 -26.57 26.84
CA ARG A 341 22.46 -27.41 26.08
C ARG A 341 21.01 -27.17 26.54
N PRO A 342 20.01 -27.37 25.68
CA PRO A 342 18.59 -27.38 26.09
C PRO A 342 18.26 -28.57 27.00
N PRO A 343 17.19 -28.48 27.82
CA PRO A 343 16.76 -29.55 28.74
C PRO A 343 16.12 -30.75 28.02
N PRO A 344 16.03 -31.93 28.67
CA PRO A 344 15.57 -33.17 28.05
C PRO A 344 14.03 -33.32 27.99
N LEU A 345 13.57 -34.10 27.00
CA LEU A 345 12.18 -34.54 26.87
C LEU A 345 11.82 -35.69 27.83
N PRO A 346 10.56 -35.82 28.28
CA PRO A 346 10.10 -36.95 29.11
C PRO A 346 9.95 -38.26 28.30
N PRO A 347 10.03 -39.44 28.96
CA PRO A 347 10.08 -40.74 28.28
C PRO A 347 8.70 -41.35 27.94
N PRO A 348 8.60 -42.20 26.90
CA PRO A 348 7.36 -42.87 26.50
C PRO A 348 7.01 -44.09 27.38
N LYS A 349 5.70 -44.38 27.52
CA LYS A 349 5.16 -45.58 28.19
C LYS A 349 3.92 -46.14 27.44
N PRO A 350 3.52 -47.41 27.67
CA PRO A 350 3.17 -48.31 26.56
C PRO A 350 1.66 -48.46 26.22
N LEU A 351 1.43 -49.16 25.11
CA LEU A 351 0.14 -49.47 24.48
C LEU A 351 -0.64 -50.61 25.19
N ASN A 352 -1.92 -50.74 24.79
CA ASN A 352 -2.88 -51.84 25.02
C ASN A 352 -3.66 -51.91 26.35
N LYS A 353 -4.94 -51.48 26.27
CA LYS A 353 -6.11 -52.29 26.63
C LYS A 353 -7.36 -51.81 25.86
N GLN A 354 -8.14 -52.74 25.33
CA GLN A 354 -9.42 -52.47 24.63
C GLN A 354 -10.60 -52.48 25.63
N LEU A 355 -11.66 -51.72 25.33
CA LEU A 355 -13.02 -51.74 25.93
C LEU A 355 -14.01 -51.11 24.88
N PRO A 356 -15.35 -51.21 25.02
CA PRO A 356 -16.24 -51.51 23.87
C PRO A 356 -16.98 -50.30 23.25
N PRO A 357 -17.68 -50.48 22.11
CA PRO A 357 -18.43 -49.41 21.44
C PRO A 357 -19.74 -49.00 22.16
N PRO A 358 -20.28 -47.80 21.87
CA PRO A 358 -21.52 -47.27 22.46
C PRO A 358 -22.81 -47.90 21.89
N PRO A 359 -23.96 -47.76 22.58
CA PRO A 359 -25.24 -48.40 22.20
C PRO A 359 -26.02 -47.67 21.10
N LEU A 360 -26.95 -48.40 20.47
CA LEU A 360 -27.89 -47.92 19.45
C LEU A 360 -29.08 -47.13 20.06
N PRO A 361 -29.67 -46.16 19.33
CA PRO A 361 -30.90 -45.48 19.74
C PRO A 361 -32.17 -46.34 19.54
N PRO A 362 -33.24 -46.11 20.35
CA PRO A 362 -34.49 -46.88 20.28
C PRO A 362 -35.43 -46.45 19.12
N PRO A 363 -36.41 -47.31 18.74
CA PRO A 363 -37.30 -47.07 17.59
C PRO A 363 -38.42 -46.04 17.85
N LYS A 364 -38.97 -45.48 16.76
CA LYS A 364 -40.10 -44.53 16.78
C LYS A 364 -41.45 -45.25 17.07
N PRO A 365 -42.36 -44.64 17.86
CA PRO A 365 -43.72 -45.15 18.06
C PRO A 365 -44.67 -44.82 16.90
N VAL A 366 -45.84 -45.46 16.88
CA VAL A 366 -46.86 -45.43 15.82
C VAL A 366 -47.96 -44.38 16.11
N SER A 367 -48.64 -43.91 15.06
CA SER A 367 -49.68 -42.87 15.05
C SER A 367 -51.11 -43.37 15.30
N PRO A 368 -52.08 -42.45 15.50
CA PRO A 368 -53.48 -42.70 15.10
C PRO A 368 -54.20 -41.50 14.41
N THR A 369 -54.43 -41.65 13.10
CA THR A 369 -55.71 -41.45 12.34
C THR A 369 -56.69 -40.27 12.56
N THR A 370 -57.07 -39.64 11.41
CA THR A 370 -58.45 -39.25 10.91
C THR A 370 -59.22 -38.03 11.49
N PRO A 371 -60.23 -37.46 10.77
CA PRO A 371 -60.44 -37.32 9.30
C PRO A 371 -61.09 -35.96 8.80
N THR A 372 -61.16 -35.79 7.45
CA THR A 372 -62.12 -35.01 6.61
C THR A 372 -62.38 -33.50 6.90
N GLU A 373 -63.09 -32.65 6.10
CA GLU A 373 -63.95 -32.64 4.87
C GLU A 373 -63.86 -31.17 4.28
N ALA A 374 -64.23 -30.70 3.05
CA ALA A 374 -64.82 -31.23 1.80
C ALA A 374 -64.67 -30.20 0.60
N ASP A 375 -65.27 -30.52 -0.56
CA ASP A 375 -65.86 -29.66 -1.63
C ASP A 375 -65.09 -28.82 -2.70
N GLN A 376 -65.70 -28.81 -3.90
CA GLN A 376 -65.48 -28.00 -5.13
C GLN A 376 -66.89 -27.48 -5.58
N PRO A 377 -67.26 -27.18 -6.87
CA PRO A 377 -66.53 -26.83 -8.12
C PRO A 377 -67.12 -25.61 -8.90
N LEU A 378 -66.54 -25.21 -10.06
CA LEU A 378 -67.21 -25.07 -11.39
C LEU A 378 -66.52 -24.13 -12.42
N GLN A 379 -66.51 -24.64 -13.66
CA GLN A 379 -66.18 -24.15 -15.03
C GLN A 379 -66.55 -22.67 -15.38
N THR A 380 -65.96 -22.00 -16.39
CA THR A 380 -66.13 -22.21 -17.87
C THR A 380 -64.98 -21.70 -18.78
N ASN A 381 -65.08 -21.95 -20.10
CA ASN A 381 -64.17 -21.54 -21.21
C ASN A 381 -64.45 -20.10 -21.72
N GLY A 382 -63.60 -19.38 -22.49
CA GLY A 382 -62.25 -19.69 -23.03
C GLY A 382 -61.77 -18.64 -24.10
N GLU A 383 -60.77 -19.03 -24.91
CA GLU A 383 -60.21 -18.40 -26.15
C GLU A 383 -59.12 -17.27 -26.10
N HIS A 384 -57.99 -17.59 -26.76
CA HIS A 384 -56.90 -16.77 -27.37
C HIS A 384 -56.04 -15.75 -26.56
N GLY A 385 -54.71 -15.98 -26.51
CA GLY A 385 -53.65 -15.10 -25.96
C GLY A 385 -52.81 -14.38 -27.05
N PRO A 386 -51.47 -14.14 -26.93
CA PRO A 386 -50.47 -14.62 -25.92
C PRO A 386 -49.56 -13.45 -25.40
N PRO A 387 -48.32 -13.63 -24.85
CA PRO A 387 -47.65 -14.80 -24.23
C PRO A 387 -47.11 -14.55 -22.79
N SER A 388 -46.49 -15.59 -22.21
CA SER A 388 -45.44 -15.55 -21.15
C SER A 388 -45.80 -15.10 -19.73
N LEU A 389 -45.95 -16.06 -18.80
CA LEU A 389 -44.90 -16.43 -17.80
C LEU A 389 -45.33 -17.65 -16.94
N LEU A 390 -44.33 -18.35 -16.39
CA LEU A 390 -44.37 -19.30 -15.25
C LEU A 390 -45.37 -20.47 -15.25
N TRP A 391 -44.85 -21.71 -15.04
CA TRP A 391 -45.54 -22.75 -14.26
C TRP A 391 -44.59 -23.87 -13.79
N THR A 392 -44.50 -24.03 -12.47
CA THR A 392 -44.42 -25.33 -11.75
C THR A 392 -45.80 -26.02 -11.86
N PRO A 393 -45.99 -27.37 -11.77
CA PRO A 393 -45.83 -28.06 -10.48
C PRO A 393 -45.60 -29.61 -10.45
N ASP A 394 -45.49 -30.12 -9.21
CA ASP A 394 -46.04 -31.37 -8.66
C ASP A 394 -45.33 -32.75 -8.78
N ASN A 395 -45.81 -33.66 -7.91
CA ASN A 395 -45.43 -35.06 -7.60
C ASN A 395 -45.39 -36.01 -8.84
N GLY A 396 -44.69 -37.17 -8.84
CA GLY A 396 -44.64 -38.28 -7.87
C GLY A 396 -45.66 -39.36 -8.31
N GLU A 397 -45.35 -40.65 -8.50
CA GLU A 397 -44.79 -41.65 -7.56
C GLU A 397 -43.94 -42.77 -8.27
N ALA A 398 -43.70 -43.88 -7.54
CA ALA A 398 -43.40 -45.25 -8.02
C ALA A 398 -41.93 -45.72 -8.18
N ALA A 399 -41.30 -46.01 -7.04
CA ALA A 399 -40.60 -47.26 -6.67
C ALA A 399 -39.58 -47.94 -7.62
N GLY A 400 -38.36 -48.15 -7.10
CA GLY A 400 -37.36 -49.13 -7.57
C GLY A 400 -36.16 -49.16 -6.63
N GLU A 401 -35.73 -50.34 -6.18
CA GLU A 401 -34.59 -50.53 -5.25
C GLU A 401 -33.25 -50.73 -6.00
N ASP A 402 -32.16 -50.69 -5.23
CA ASP A 402 -30.76 -51.05 -5.57
C ASP A 402 -29.98 -50.22 -6.61
N GLY A 403 -28.85 -49.66 -6.16
CA GLY A 403 -27.75 -49.18 -7.02
C GLY A 403 -26.96 -47.99 -6.46
N GLU A 404 -25.69 -48.20 -6.09
CA GLU A 404 -24.77 -47.11 -5.74
C GLU A 404 -24.39 -46.27 -6.99
N ALA A 405 -25.18 -45.24 -7.27
CA ALA A 405 -24.87 -44.25 -8.31
C ALA A 405 -24.02 -43.10 -7.74
N GLY A 406 -22.70 -43.25 -7.78
CA GLY A 406 -21.78 -42.17 -7.39
C GLY A 406 -21.97 -40.90 -8.24
N GLN A 407 -21.66 -39.74 -7.64
CA GLN A 407 -21.85 -38.41 -8.25
C GLN A 407 -20.92 -38.16 -9.46
N GLY A 408 -21.22 -38.76 -10.60
CA GLY A 408 -20.54 -38.54 -11.86
C GLY A 408 -20.98 -37.24 -12.52
N GLY A 409 -20.14 -36.22 -12.47
CA GLY A 409 -20.37 -34.98 -13.21
C GLY A 409 -20.48 -35.24 -14.73
N GLU A 410 -21.44 -34.57 -15.37
CA GLU A 410 -21.86 -34.82 -16.75
C GLU A 410 -20.69 -34.81 -17.76
N LEU A 411 -20.81 -35.60 -18.84
CA LEU A 411 -19.80 -35.79 -19.87
C LEU A 411 -20.22 -35.14 -21.17
N GLU A 412 -19.46 -34.13 -21.60
CA GLU A 412 -19.71 -33.34 -22.81
C GLU A 412 -18.64 -33.56 -23.90
N VAL A 413 -18.90 -33.03 -25.11
CA VAL A 413 -17.93 -33.03 -26.21
C VAL A 413 -16.73 -32.16 -25.83
N GLY A 414 -15.53 -32.76 -25.81
CA GLY A 414 -14.30 -32.17 -25.28
C GLY A 414 -13.78 -32.86 -24.02
N SER A 415 -14.61 -33.69 -23.35
CA SER A 415 -14.19 -34.42 -22.14
C SER A 415 -13.06 -35.42 -22.43
N MET A 416 -12.01 -35.40 -21.60
CA MET A 416 -11.04 -36.50 -21.48
C MET A 416 -11.71 -37.70 -20.81
N VAL A 417 -11.67 -38.86 -21.45
CA VAL A 417 -12.35 -40.07 -20.97
C VAL A 417 -11.52 -41.34 -21.07
N GLU A 418 -11.79 -42.27 -20.15
CA GLU A 418 -11.32 -43.66 -20.18
C GLU A 418 -12.50 -44.61 -20.43
N VAL A 419 -12.26 -45.66 -21.23
CA VAL A 419 -13.27 -46.63 -21.68
C VAL A 419 -12.68 -48.04 -21.81
N ASN A 420 -13.52 -49.06 -21.61
CA ASN A 420 -13.18 -50.50 -21.63
C ASN A 420 -12.19 -50.94 -20.53
N ASP A 421 -11.89 -52.24 -20.50
CA ASP A 421 -10.88 -52.89 -19.67
C ASP A 421 -10.04 -53.82 -20.58
N PRO A 422 -8.70 -53.66 -20.70
CA PRO A 422 -7.90 -52.58 -20.11
C PRO A 422 -8.29 -51.18 -20.63
N PRO A 423 -8.08 -50.11 -19.83
CA PRO A 423 -8.58 -48.78 -20.15
C PRO A 423 -7.90 -48.17 -21.38
N LEU A 424 -8.73 -47.76 -22.34
CA LEU A 424 -8.35 -46.94 -23.47
C LEU A 424 -8.71 -45.48 -23.17
N PHE A 425 -7.75 -44.57 -23.37
CA PHE A 425 -7.93 -43.14 -23.12
C PHE A 425 -8.18 -42.37 -24.43
N GLY A 426 -8.97 -41.31 -24.37
CA GLY A 426 -9.21 -40.42 -25.50
C GLY A 426 -10.10 -39.21 -25.17
N VAL A 427 -10.50 -38.48 -26.21
CA VAL A 427 -11.32 -37.27 -26.11
C VAL A 427 -12.69 -37.53 -26.75
N ILE A 428 -13.79 -37.17 -26.08
CA ILE A 428 -15.12 -37.17 -26.72
C ILE A 428 -15.14 -36.09 -27.82
N ARG A 429 -15.37 -36.50 -29.07
CA ARG A 429 -15.48 -35.61 -30.24
C ARG A 429 -16.90 -35.43 -30.76
N TRP A 430 -17.80 -36.32 -30.36
CA TRP A 430 -19.21 -36.31 -30.75
C TRP A 430 -20.05 -37.00 -29.66
N ILE A 431 -21.27 -36.50 -29.43
CA ILE A 431 -22.30 -37.20 -28.66
C ILE A 431 -23.59 -37.14 -29.47
N GLY A 432 -24.31 -38.26 -29.56
CA GLY A 432 -25.60 -38.33 -30.22
C GLY A 432 -26.23 -39.73 -30.14
N ARG A 433 -27.24 -40.01 -30.97
CA ARG A 433 -27.81 -41.35 -31.13
C ARG A 433 -27.43 -41.90 -32.50
N LEU A 434 -27.16 -43.20 -32.57
CA LEU A 434 -26.82 -43.89 -33.82
C LEU A 434 -27.99 -44.79 -34.26
N GLY A 435 -28.10 -45.05 -35.57
CA GLY A 435 -29.10 -45.97 -36.10
C GLY A 435 -29.04 -47.34 -35.41
N GLY A 436 -30.15 -47.77 -34.81
CA GLY A 436 -30.25 -49.03 -34.04
C GLY A 436 -29.83 -48.94 -32.57
N ILE A 437 -29.36 -47.79 -32.07
CA ILE A 437 -29.01 -47.59 -30.65
C ILE A 437 -29.92 -46.50 -30.06
N THR A 438 -30.80 -46.89 -29.13
CA THR A 438 -31.74 -45.99 -28.44
C THR A 438 -31.07 -45.01 -27.48
N GLU A 439 -29.90 -45.37 -26.96
CA GLU A 439 -29.15 -44.67 -25.91
C GLU A 439 -28.11 -43.69 -26.50
N SER A 440 -27.69 -42.69 -25.73
CA SER A 440 -26.63 -41.75 -26.16
C SER A 440 -25.29 -42.47 -26.32
N VAL A 441 -24.62 -42.22 -27.44
CA VAL A 441 -23.31 -42.75 -27.83
C VAL A 441 -22.31 -41.61 -27.89
N ALA A 442 -21.14 -41.81 -27.29
CA ALA A 442 -19.97 -40.97 -27.47
C ALA A 442 -19.14 -41.50 -28.65
N GLY A 443 -18.75 -40.61 -29.56
CA GLY A 443 -17.67 -40.81 -30.51
C GLY A 443 -16.38 -40.24 -29.94
N ILE A 444 -15.38 -41.08 -29.72
CA ILE A 444 -14.12 -40.78 -29.02
C ILE A 444 -12.96 -40.84 -30.02
N GLU A 445 -12.05 -39.87 -29.96
CA GLU A 445 -10.72 -39.94 -30.60
C GLU A 445 -9.71 -40.42 -29.57
N LEU A 446 -9.16 -41.63 -29.77
CA LEU A 446 -8.27 -42.32 -28.84
C LEU A 446 -6.82 -41.82 -28.91
N ASP A 447 -6.14 -41.82 -27.76
CA ASP A 447 -4.69 -41.55 -27.66
C ASP A 447 -3.88 -42.53 -28.53
N GLN A 448 -4.27 -43.81 -28.50
CA GLN A 448 -3.60 -44.93 -29.17
C GLN A 448 -4.42 -45.47 -30.35
N GLU A 449 -3.77 -46.12 -31.31
CA GLU A 449 -4.46 -46.79 -32.42
C GLU A 449 -5.05 -48.14 -31.96
N LEU A 450 -6.31 -48.38 -32.33
CA LEU A 450 -7.06 -49.59 -32.06
C LEU A 450 -7.33 -50.31 -33.38
N SER A 451 -6.97 -51.58 -33.51
CA SER A 451 -7.08 -52.36 -34.76
C SER A 451 -8.52 -52.55 -35.29
N ALA A 452 -9.53 -52.14 -34.52
CA ALA A 452 -10.95 -52.11 -34.89
C ALA A 452 -11.57 -50.69 -34.80
N GLY A 453 -10.74 -49.66 -34.64
CA GLY A 453 -11.17 -48.26 -34.63
C GLY A 453 -11.48 -47.72 -36.02
N THR A 454 -12.33 -46.70 -36.09
CA THR A 454 -12.71 -46.02 -37.34
C THR A 454 -11.94 -44.71 -37.52
N ASP A 455 -12.33 -43.88 -38.49
CA ASP A 455 -11.83 -42.52 -38.72
C ASP A 455 -12.82 -41.42 -38.25
N GLY A 456 -13.78 -41.80 -37.39
CA GLY A 456 -14.93 -40.98 -37.00
C GLY A 456 -16.20 -41.22 -37.83
N SER A 457 -16.19 -42.25 -38.69
CA SER A 457 -17.37 -42.78 -39.38
C SER A 457 -17.99 -44.01 -38.69
N TYR A 458 -19.29 -44.21 -38.90
CA TYR A 458 -20.07 -45.35 -38.41
C TYR A 458 -21.11 -45.75 -39.48
N LEU A 459 -21.13 -47.02 -39.89
CA LEU A 459 -22.02 -47.56 -40.94
C LEU A 459 -22.07 -46.77 -42.27
N GLY A 460 -21.01 -46.01 -42.58
CA GLY A 460 -20.90 -45.18 -43.79
C GLY A 460 -21.24 -43.70 -43.58
N GLU A 461 -21.91 -43.33 -42.49
CA GLU A 461 -22.11 -41.93 -42.10
C GLU A 461 -20.90 -41.42 -41.29
N ARG A 462 -20.69 -40.09 -41.26
CA ARG A 462 -19.55 -39.46 -40.58
C ARG A 462 -20.02 -38.53 -39.47
N HIS A 463 -19.66 -38.88 -38.23
CA HIS A 463 -20.05 -38.13 -37.04
C HIS A 463 -18.92 -37.21 -36.53
N PHE A 464 -17.67 -37.61 -36.72
CA PHE A 464 -16.49 -36.77 -36.45
C PHE A 464 -15.34 -37.05 -37.44
N ARG A 465 -14.18 -36.43 -37.20
CA ARG A 465 -12.93 -36.72 -37.92
C ARG A 465 -11.81 -36.94 -36.91
N CYS A 466 -11.09 -38.03 -37.09
CA CYS A 466 -9.84 -38.37 -36.41
C CYS A 466 -8.94 -39.16 -37.39
N PRO A 467 -7.68 -39.47 -37.07
CA PRO A 467 -6.89 -40.42 -37.84
C PRO A 467 -7.60 -41.79 -37.94
N ALA A 468 -7.29 -42.55 -38.99
CA ALA A 468 -7.75 -43.92 -39.10
C ALA A 468 -7.29 -44.75 -37.88
N ASN A 469 -8.08 -45.77 -37.51
CA ASN A 469 -7.86 -46.62 -36.34
C ASN A 469 -7.95 -45.89 -34.97
N LYS A 470 -8.35 -44.61 -34.91
CA LYS A 470 -8.47 -43.86 -33.63
C LYS A 470 -9.88 -43.49 -33.22
N GLY A 471 -10.87 -43.67 -34.08
CA GLY A 471 -12.28 -43.44 -33.76
C GLY A 471 -12.90 -44.63 -33.03
N LEU A 472 -13.52 -44.39 -31.87
CA LEU A 472 -14.27 -45.40 -31.13
C LEU A 472 -15.68 -44.89 -30.80
N PHE A 473 -16.71 -45.71 -31.04
CA PHE A 473 -18.08 -45.41 -30.66
C PHE A 473 -18.52 -46.31 -29.50
N VAL A 474 -18.90 -45.72 -28.37
CA VAL A 474 -19.35 -46.42 -27.15
C VAL A 474 -20.52 -45.70 -26.51
N LYS A 475 -21.35 -46.42 -25.75
CA LYS A 475 -22.45 -45.81 -24.99
C LYS A 475 -21.88 -44.79 -24.00
N LEU A 476 -22.49 -43.61 -23.88
CA LEU A 476 -21.97 -42.52 -23.06
C LEU A 476 -21.79 -42.95 -21.58
N ARG A 477 -22.70 -43.77 -21.05
CA ARG A 477 -22.60 -44.37 -19.70
C ARG A 477 -21.45 -45.36 -19.49
N ASN A 478 -20.78 -45.80 -20.54
CA ASN A 478 -19.56 -46.63 -20.46
C ASN A 478 -18.29 -45.78 -20.43
N CYS A 479 -18.40 -44.46 -20.61
CA CYS A 479 -17.30 -43.51 -20.48
C CYS A 479 -17.16 -43.09 -19.03
N ARG A 480 -15.93 -43.04 -18.53
CA ARG A 480 -15.57 -42.40 -17.25
C ARG A 480 -14.63 -41.24 -17.55
N ARG A 481 -14.55 -40.25 -16.65
CA ARG A 481 -13.51 -39.20 -16.78
C ARG A 481 -12.14 -39.86 -16.65
N ASP A 482 -11.21 -39.45 -17.50
CA ASP A 482 -9.84 -39.99 -17.54
C ASP A 482 -9.14 -39.82 -16.19
N SER A 483 -8.91 -40.94 -15.49
CA SER A 483 -8.36 -40.96 -14.12
C SER A 483 -6.93 -40.41 -14.00
N ARG A 484 -6.24 -40.16 -15.12
CA ARG A 484 -4.93 -39.48 -15.16
C ARG A 484 -5.05 -37.98 -14.83
N PHE A 485 -6.24 -37.41 -14.87
CA PHE A 485 -6.50 -35.99 -14.63
C PHE A 485 -7.47 -35.79 -13.45
N PRO A 486 -7.16 -34.92 -12.47
CA PRO A 486 -8.12 -34.54 -11.44
C PRO A 486 -9.40 -33.97 -12.06
N ALA A 487 -10.56 -34.33 -11.51
CA ALA A 487 -11.80 -33.68 -11.89
C ALA A 487 -11.71 -32.15 -11.64
N PRO A 488 -12.29 -31.30 -12.51
CA PRO A 488 -12.49 -29.91 -12.18
C PRO A 488 -13.22 -29.81 -10.84
N GLU A 489 -12.67 -29.04 -9.89
CA GLU A 489 -13.38 -28.76 -8.65
C GLU A 489 -14.74 -28.15 -8.99
N THR A 490 -15.80 -28.61 -8.32
CA THR A 490 -17.07 -27.87 -8.34
C THR A 490 -16.83 -26.45 -7.80
N PRO A 491 -17.63 -25.45 -8.20
CA PRO A 491 -17.52 -24.09 -7.67
C PRO A 491 -18.01 -24.07 -6.21
N VAL A 492 -17.17 -24.56 -5.30
CA VAL A 492 -17.37 -24.52 -3.84
C VAL A 492 -17.52 -23.06 -3.44
N ASN A 493 -18.56 -22.73 -2.69
CA ASN A 493 -18.71 -21.40 -2.11
C ASN A 493 -17.46 -21.08 -1.29
N GLN A 494 -16.64 -20.12 -1.75
CA GLN A 494 -15.32 -19.85 -1.16
C GLN A 494 -15.43 -19.45 0.31
N VAL A 495 -16.54 -18.80 0.68
CA VAL A 495 -16.88 -18.41 2.05
C VAL A 495 -17.10 -19.64 2.96
N GLU A 496 -17.71 -20.70 2.46
CA GLU A 496 -17.89 -21.98 3.18
C GLU A 496 -16.60 -22.82 3.17
N ARG A 497 -15.78 -22.70 2.12
CA ARG A 497 -14.45 -23.32 2.05
C ARG A 497 -13.48 -22.75 3.09
N CYS A 498 -13.58 -21.45 3.38
CA CYS A 498 -12.87 -20.82 4.51
C CYS A 498 -13.19 -21.52 5.82
N ASN A 499 -14.49 -21.63 6.15
CA ASN A 499 -14.97 -22.25 7.39
C ASN A 499 -14.54 -23.72 7.54
N SER A 500 -14.44 -24.47 6.44
CA SER A 500 -14.31 -25.94 6.47
C SER A 500 -12.89 -26.49 6.34
N ILE A 501 -11.96 -25.80 5.67
CA ILE A 501 -10.61 -26.36 5.39
C ILE A 501 -9.51 -25.77 6.27
N ALA A 502 -9.63 -24.51 6.71
CA ALA A 502 -8.60 -23.84 7.52
C ALA A 502 -9.09 -23.32 8.89
N PHE A 503 -10.41 -23.36 9.14
CA PHE A 503 -11.04 -22.76 10.33
C PHE A 503 -12.06 -23.69 11.01
N ALA A 504 -11.93 -25.02 10.88
CA ALA A 504 -12.86 -25.97 11.49
C ALA A 504 -12.85 -25.96 13.04
N GLU A 505 -11.72 -25.62 13.66
CA GLU A 505 -11.60 -25.34 15.10
C GLU A 505 -11.81 -23.84 15.45
N TRP A 506 -12.07 -23.00 14.44
CA TRP A 506 -11.99 -21.53 14.49
C TRP A 506 -13.19 -20.87 13.82
N GLY A 507 -14.36 -21.50 13.92
CA GLY A 507 -15.62 -20.89 13.51
C GLY A 507 -15.87 -19.61 14.31
N SER A 508 -16.34 -18.57 13.64
CA SER A 508 -16.82 -17.35 14.31
C SER A 508 -18.15 -17.66 14.99
N GLU A 509 -18.11 -18.25 16.17
CA GLU A 509 -19.29 -18.64 16.95
C GLU A 509 -20.17 -17.42 17.26
N ARG A 510 -21.49 -17.64 17.38
CA ARG A 510 -22.44 -16.59 17.76
C ARG A 510 -22.36 -16.40 19.28
N VAL A 511 -22.09 -15.17 19.71
CA VAL A 511 -21.97 -14.80 21.13
C VAL A 511 -23.13 -13.89 21.49
N GLU A 512 -24.13 -14.45 22.20
CA GLU A 512 -25.32 -13.69 22.64
C GLU A 512 -24.97 -12.63 23.70
N ASP A 513 -24.06 -12.99 24.60
CA ASP A 513 -23.65 -12.19 25.76
C ASP A 513 -23.01 -10.88 25.31
N HIS A 514 -23.49 -9.75 25.84
CA HIS A 514 -22.90 -8.45 25.56
C HIS A 514 -21.44 -8.43 25.99
N THR A 515 -20.55 -8.22 25.02
CA THR A 515 -19.11 -8.17 25.24
C THR A 515 -18.63 -6.72 25.10
N PRO A 516 -18.24 -6.04 26.19
CA PRO A 516 -17.61 -4.72 26.10
C PRO A 516 -16.21 -4.82 25.46
N PRO A 517 -15.65 -3.71 24.94
CA PRO A 517 -14.27 -3.72 24.48
C PRO A 517 -13.30 -3.93 25.66
N VAL A 518 -12.15 -4.53 25.38
CA VAL A 518 -10.99 -4.57 26.30
C VAL A 518 -10.06 -3.39 26.04
N GLU A 519 -9.27 -3.00 27.04
CA GLU A 519 -8.29 -1.91 26.97
C GLU A 519 -6.89 -2.35 27.41
N GLY A 520 -5.90 -1.47 27.22
CA GLY A 520 -4.53 -1.63 27.71
C GLY A 520 -3.80 -2.82 27.08
N ASP A 521 -2.98 -3.50 27.87
CA ASP A 521 -2.24 -4.69 27.44
C ASP A 521 -3.18 -5.86 27.06
N GLU A 522 -4.35 -6.01 27.70
CA GLU A 522 -5.32 -7.07 27.38
C GLU A 522 -5.85 -6.94 25.95
N ALA A 523 -6.12 -5.72 25.50
CA ALA A 523 -6.50 -5.45 24.11
C ALA A 523 -5.38 -5.81 23.11
N ARG A 524 -4.11 -5.56 23.48
CA ARG A 524 -2.97 -5.98 22.64
C ARG A 524 -2.84 -7.50 22.60
N GLU A 525 -2.97 -8.20 23.72
CA GLU A 525 -2.89 -9.67 23.76
C GLU A 525 -4.05 -10.37 23.04
N LEU A 526 -5.25 -9.79 23.09
CA LEU A 526 -6.41 -10.26 22.34
C LEU A 526 -6.24 -10.06 20.84
N TYR A 527 -5.82 -8.87 20.41
CA TYR A 527 -5.85 -8.49 19.00
C TYR A 527 -4.53 -8.68 18.25
N GLU A 528 -3.36 -8.55 18.85
CA GLU A 528 -2.09 -8.57 18.09
C GLU A 528 -1.80 -9.96 17.48
N GLY A 529 -1.41 -9.98 16.20
CA GLY A 529 -0.95 -11.18 15.50
C GLY A 529 -1.57 -11.39 14.11
N TRP A 530 -1.23 -12.55 13.54
CA TRP A 530 -1.85 -13.09 12.32
C TRP A 530 -3.18 -13.79 12.64
N LYS A 531 -4.12 -13.81 11.68
CA LYS A 531 -5.48 -14.37 11.87
C LYS A 531 -6.22 -13.69 13.03
N ARG A 532 -6.09 -12.35 13.10
CA ARG A 532 -6.73 -11.47 14.08
C ARG A 532 -7.43 -10.31 13.39
N GLY A 533 -8.44 -9.73 14.04
CA GLY A 533 -9.35 -8.76 13.45
C GLY A 533 -10.37 -9.40 12.51
N ILE A 534 -10.96 -8.60 11.63
CA ILE A 534 -12.00 -9.05 10.69
C ILE A 534 -11.33 -9.59 9.41
N GLN A 535 -11.67 -10.81 8.99
CA GLN A 535 -11.19 -11.37 7.73
C GLN A 535 -11.89 -10.73 6.52
N GLY A 536 -11.13 -10.11 5.62
CA GLY A 536 -11.66 -9.52 4.41
C GLY A 536 -11.82 -10.51 3.25
N HIS A 537 -12.84 -10.30 2.41
CA HIS A 537 -13.12 -11.10 1.22
C HIS A 537 -13.91 -10.28 0.18
N LEU A 538 -13.56 -10.40 -1.11
CA LEU A 538 -14.24 -9.73 -2.24
C LEU A 538 -14.50 -8.23 -2.00
N ASN A 539 -13.42 -7.45 -1.94
CA ASN A 539 -13.40 -5.99 -1.82
C ASN A 539 -14.04 -5.40 -0.54
N SER A 540 -14.19 -6.19 0.52
CA SER A 540 -14.83 -5.79 1.79
C SER A 540 -14.08 -4.80 2.68
N CYS A 541 -12.84 -4.40 2.35
CA CYS A 541 -11.96 -3.70 3.29
C CYS A 541 -12.53 -2.38 3.85
N TYR A 542 -13.37 -1.68 3.08
CA TYR A 542 -14.11 -0.50 3.55
C TYR A 542 -14.98 -0.79 4.78
N LEU A 543 -15.64 -1.95 4.81
CA LEU A 543 -16.50 -2.43 5.88
C LEU A 543 -15.65 -3.04 7.00
N ASP A 544 -14.67 -3.88 6.65
CA ASP A 544 -13.81 -4.55 7.65
C ASP A 544 -13.06 -3.53 8.50
N ALA A 545 -12.41 -2.55 7.87
CA ALA A 545 -11.66 -1.51 8.55
C ALA A 545 -12.57 -0.57 9.35
N THR A 546 -13.76 -0.25 8.85
CA THR A 546 -14.71 0.65 9.54
C THR A 546 -15.35 -0.02 10.75
N LEU A 547 -15.75 -1.29 10.65
CA LEU A 547 -16.26 -2.05 11.80
C LEU A 547 -15.17 -2.26 12.86
N PHE A 548 -13.92 -2.53 12.45
CA PHE A 548 -12.80 -2.62 13.40
C PHE A 548 -12.50 -1.26 14.06
N SER A 549 -12.51 -0.15 13.30
CA SER A 549 -12.37 1.21 13.82
C SER A 549 -13.43 1.55 14.87
N LEU A 550 -14.70 1.20 14.62
CA LEU A 550 -15.83 1.57 15.49
C LEU A 550 -15.92 0.71 16.76
N PHE A 551 -15.69 -0.60 16.65
CA PHE A 551 -16.13 -1.55 17.69
C PHE A 551 -15.02 -2.36 18.36
N SER A 552 -13.78 -2.38 17.88
CA SER A 552 -12.73 -3.25 18.47
C SER A 552 -12.35 -2.84 19.91
N CYS A 553 -11.83 -1.61 20.08
CA CYS A 553 -11.26 -1.11 21.32
C CYS A 553 -12.05 0.09 21.91
N CYS A 554 -13.24 0.38 21.37
CA CYS A 554 -14.08 1.52 21.78
C CYS A 554 -15.55 1.10 21.85
N SER A 555 -16.31 1.74 22.74
CA SER A 555 -17.73 1.50 22.99
C SER A 555 -18.64 2.65 22.54
N SER A 556 -18.08 3.73 22.00
CA SER A 556 -18.82 4.96 21.67
C SER A 556 -19.71 4.82 20.43
N ALA A 557 -19.72 3.65 19.80
CA ALA A 557 -20.65 3.22 18.76
C ALA A 557 -21.65 2.13 19.23
N ASP A 558 -21.53 1.60 20.46
CA ASP A 558 -22.29 0.42 20.91
C ASP A 558 -23.80 0.66 20.98
N TRP A 559 -24.23 1.91 21.11
CA TRP A 559 -25.64 2.31 21.02
C TRP A 559 -26.30 1.87 19.70
N VAL A 560 -25.53 1.70 18.61
CA VAL A 560 -26.02 1.13 17.32
C VAL A 560 -26.47 -0.32 17.49
N LEU A 561 -25.79 -1.08 18.34
CA LEU A 561 -26.03 -2.51 18.61
C LEU A 561 -27.29 -2.74 19.46
N PHE A 562 -27.80 -1.68 20.09
CA PHE A 562 -28.96 -1.68 20.99
C PHE A 562 -30.01 -0.64 20.62
N TRP A 563 -29.94 -0.09 19.39
CA TRP A 563 -30.86 0.94 18.92
C TRP A 563 -32.30 0.40 18.88
N PRO A 564 -33.29 1.10 19.46
CA PRO A 564 -34.68 0.64 19.46
C PRO A 564 -35.21 0.41 18.05
N SER A 565 -35.87 -0.73 17.83
CA SER A 565 -36.56 -1.09 16.59
C SER A 565 -37.94 -1.67 16.94
N ASP A 566 -38.96 -1.40 16.12
CA ASP A 566 -40.27 -2.02 16.31
C ASP A 566 -40.21 -3.51 15.90
N PRO A 567 -40.45 -4.46 16.81
CA PRO A 567 -40.26 -5.88 16.53
C PRO A 567 -41.31 -6.47 15.56
N GLU A 568 -42.43 -5.80 15.30
CA GLU A 568 -43.44 -6.27 14.33
C GLU A 568 -43.28 -5.60 12.95
N GLN A 569 -42.70 -4.41 12.88
CA GLN A 569 -42.46 -3.70 11.61
C GLN A 569 -41.05 -3.94 11.03
N ASP A 570 -40.04 -4.12 11.88
CA ASP A 570 -38.63 -3.90 11.52
C ASP A 570 -37.77 -5.17 11.62
N GLN A 571 -38.34 -6.31 11.25
CA GLN A 571 -37.70 -7.63 11.32
C GLN A 571 -36.32 -7.70 10.59
N ASN A 572 -36.13 -6.92 9.52
CA ASN A 572 -34.83 -6.78 8.83
C ASN A 572 -33.81 -6.00 9.66
N SER A 573 -34.19 -4.85 10.24
CA SER A 573 -33.33 -4.07 11.14
C SER A 573 -32.86 -4.93 12.31
N LYS A 574 -33.82 -5.60 12.98
CA LYS A 574 -33.54 -6.49 14.10
C LYS A 574 -32.59 -7.63 13.71
N HIS A 575 -32.79 -8.25 12.55
CA HIS A 575 -31.87 -9.29 12.07
C HIS A 575 -30.46 -8.74 11.79
N ALA A 576 -30.34 -7.56 11.16
CA ALA A 576 -29.07 -6.90 10.93
C ALA A 576 -28.37 -6.51 12.24
N GLN A 577 -29.11 -6.02 13.23
CA GLN A 577 -28.61 -5.68 14.57
C GLN A 577 -28.12 -6.92 15.32
N ASP A 578 -28.90 -8.00 15.36
CA ASP A 578 -28.52 -9.25 16.02
C ASP A 578 -27.35 -9.97 15.32
N LEU A 579 -27.18 -9.79 14.01
CA LEU A 579 -26.02 -10.27 13.25
C LEU A 579 -24.79 -9.41 13.56
N LEU A 580 -24.90 -8.08 13.47
CA LEU A 580 -23.79 -7.17 13.79
C LEU A 580 -23.32 -7.34 15.23
N ARG A 581 -24.25 -7.48 16.18
CA ARG A 581 -23.97 -7.67 17.61
C ARG A 581 -23.43 -9.08 17.90
N CYS A 582 -24.22 -10.13 17.67
CA CYS A 582 -23.86 -11.48 18.13
C CYS A 582 -22.89 -12.23 17.20
N GLU A 583 -22.78 -11.87 15.92
CA GLU A 583 -21.96 -12.61 14.95
C GLU A 583 -20.74 -11.82 14.44
N VAL A 584 -20.64 -10.52 14.72
CA VAL A 584 -19.46 -9.70 14.37
C VAL A 584 -18.82 -9.04 15.60
N VAL A 585 -19.51 -8.15 16.31
CA VAL A 585 -18.89 -7.35 17.39
C VAL A 585 -18.57 -8.18 18.63
N ASN A 586 -19.53 -8.96 19.16
CA ASN A 586 -19.28 -9.80 20.34
C ASN A 586 -18.16 -10.84 20.04
N PRO A 587 -18.15 -11.58 18.91
CA PRO A 587 -17.05 -12.49 18.58
C PRO A 587 -15.70 -11.78 18.38
N LEU A 588 -15.68 -10.59 17.75
CA LEU A 588 -14.46 -9.78 17.61
C LEU A 588 -13.85 -9.45 18.96
N ARG A 589 -14.67 -9.01 19.94
CA ARG A 589 -14.22 -8.67 21.30
C ARG A 589 -13.97 -9.87 22.19
N ARG A 590 -14.61 -11.02 21.92
CA ARG A 590 -14.48 -12.23 22.72
C ARG A 590 -13.30 -13.11 22.31
N PHE A 591 -12.97 -13.15 21.02
CA PHE A 591 -11.98 -14.07 20.45
C PHE A 591 -10.87 -13.37 19.64
N GLY A 592 -11.00 -12.07 19.38
CA GLY A 592 -10.02 -11.31 18.59
C GLY A 592 -10.08 -11.56 17.09
N TYR A 593 -11.11 -12.25 16.58
CA TYR A 593 -11.24 -12.65 15.17
C TYR A 593 -12.71 -12.73 14.71
N VAL A 594 -12.98 -12.41 13.44
CA VAL A 594 -14.27 -12.64 12.76
C VAL A 594 -14.03 -13.19 11.36
N CYS A 595 -14.75 -14.25 10.98
CA CYS A 595 -14.69 -14.84 9.64
C CYS A 595 -15.46 -14.01 8.59
N ALA A 596 -14.93 -13.95 7.37
CA ALA A 596 -15.54 -13.26 6.23
C ALA A 596 -16.97 -13.72 5.88
N SER A 597 -17.39 -14.89 6.36
CA SER A 597 -18.77 -15.38 6.24
C SER A 597 -19.79 -14.48 6.95
N LYS A 598 -19.42 -13.87 8.08
CA LYS A 598 -20.29 -13.00 8.86
C LYS A 598 -20.44 -11.62 8.23
N THR A 599 -19.34 -11.03 7.78
CA THR A 599 -19.37 -9.77 7.02
C THR A 599 -20.04 -9.92 5.66
N MET A 600 -19.86 -11.05 4.97
CA MET A 600 -20.62 -11.36 3.75
C MET A 600 -22.13 -11.44 4.00
N ALA A 601 -22.57 -12.02 5.12
CA ALA A 601 -23.98 -12.05 5.49
C ALA A 601 -24.53 -10.62 5.75
N LEU A 602 -23.80 -9.77 6.47
CA LEU A 602 -24.15 -8.35 6.63
C LEU A 602 -24.26 -7.62 5.27
N ARG A 603 -23.30 -7.82 4.35
CA ARG A 603 -23.33 -7.20 3.01
C ARG A 603 -24.54 -7.62 2.16
N ARG A 604 -25.09 -8.82 2.37
CA ARG A 604 -26.35 -9.25 1.72
C ARG A 604 -27.57 -8.49 2.24
N LEU A 605 -27.59 -8.12 3.52
CA LEU A 605 -28.66 -7.28 4.09
C LEU A 605 -28.57 -5.83 3.58
N LEU A 606 -27.36 -5.27 3.51
CA LEU A 606 -27.11 -3.93 2.93
C LEU A 606 -27.50 -3.87 1.43
N GLU A 607 -27.18 -4.91 0.66
CA GLU A 607 -27.56 -5.03 -0.76
C GLU A 607 -29.08 -5.18 -0.95
N ALA A 608 -29.77 -5.83 -0.01
CA ALA A 608 -31.23 -5.98 -0.04
C ALA A 608 -31.97 -4.66 0.28
N GLU A 609 -31.45 -3.86 1.21
CA GLU A 609 -32.08 -2.59 1.62
C GLU A 609 -31.97 -1.50 0.54
N ASN A 610 -30.77 -1.26 -0.01
CA ASN A 610 -30.56 -0.18 -0.98
C ASN A 610 -31.00 -0.51 -2.41
N SER A 611 -31.30 -1.78 -2.73
CA SER A 611 -31.44 -2.29 -4.11
C SER A 611 -30.21 -2.08 -5.03
N ASP A 612 -29.10 -1.56 -4.49
CA ASP A 612 -27.87 -1.27 -5.22
C ASP A 612 -26.97 -2.51 -5.35
N LYS A 613 -26.51 -2.77 -6.57
CA LYS A 613 -25.83 -4.01 -6.95
C LYS A 613 -24.33 -3.82 -6.87
N GLY A 614 -23.77 -4.00 -5.68
CA GLY A 614 -22.35 -3.86 -5.45
C GLY A 614 -21.84 -4.17 -4.05
N PHE A 615 -22.67 -4.13 -3.01
CA PHE A 615 -22.22 -4.41 -1.64
C PHE A 615 -21.60 -5.81 -1.50
N THR A 616 -22.01 -6.81 -2.28
CA THR A 616 -21.40 -8.15 -2.23
C THR A 616 -20.16 -8.37 -3.11
N ASN A 617 -19.75 -7.41 -3.96
CA ASN A 617 -18.66 -7.64 -4.94
C ASN A 617 -17.76 -6.44 -5.28
N GLN A 618 -18.16 -5.20 -5.01
CA GLN A 618 -17.41 -3.98 -5.33
C GLN A 618 -16.76 -3.37 -4.08
N GLU A 619 -15.71 -2.58 -4.29
CA GLU A 619 -15.23 -1.61 -3.31
C GLU A 619 -16.29 -0.50 -3.18
N LYS A 620 -16.59 -0.08 -1.95
CA LYS A 620 -17.46 1.04 -1.60
C LYS A 620 -16.72 1.99 -0.68
N ASP A 621 -17.24 3.19 -0.48
CA ASP A 621 -16.64 4.15 0.46
C ASP A 621 -17.25 3.99 1.89
N PRO A 622 -16.46 4.18 2.98
CA PRO A 622 -16.89 4.02 4.36
C PRO A 622 -18.18 4.77 4.74
N GLU A 623 -18.38 5.98 4.23
CA GLU A 623 -19.59 6.78 4.47
C GLU A 623 -20.82 6.22 3.73
N GLU A 624 -20.65 5.61 2.55
CA GLU A 624 -21.73 4.91 1.87
C GLU A 624 -22.18 3.69 2.68
N PHE A 625 -21.21 2.92 3.18
CA PHE A 625 -21.45 1.81 4.10
C PHE A 625 -22.15 2.28 5.39
N LEU A 626 -21.66 3.34 6.02
CA LEU A 626 -22.23 3.82 7.30
C LEU A 626 -23.64 4.39 7.13
N ASN A 627 -23.89 5.21 6.11
CA ASN A 627 -25.24 5.72 5.83
C ASN A 627 -26.21 4.56 5.53
N THR A 628 -25.79 3.56 4.76
CA THR A 628 -26.62 2.36 4.48
C THR A 628 -26.87 1.53 5.73
N LEU A 629 -25.87 1.38 6.61
CA LEU A 629 -26.00 0.66 7.88
C LEU A 629 -26.95 1.39 8.84
N PHE A 630 -26.85 2.72 8.95
CA PHE A 630 -27.73 3.52 9.80
C PHE A 630 -29.17 3.56 9.26
N GLN A 631 -29.36 3.57 7.94
CA GLN A 631 -30.69 3.39 7.31
C GLN A 631 -31.28 2.02 7.63
N LEU A 632 -30.53 0.93 7.41
CA LEU A 632 -30.95 -0.45 7.68
C LEU A 632 -31.30 -0.68 9.16
N LEU A 633 -30.56 -0.04 10.08
CA LEU A 633 -30.79 -0.11 11.53
C LEU A 633 -31.75 0.97 12.06
N ARG A 634 -32.28 1.83 11.18
CA ARG A 634 -33.14 3.00 11.49
C ARG A 634 -32.64 3.89 12.62
N VAL A 635 -31.33 4.11 12.62
CA VAL A 635 -30.60 4.98 13.54
C VAL A 635 -30.92 6.45 13.24
N GLU A 636 -31.29 7.22 14.28
CA GLU A 636 -31.44 8.68 14.15
C GLU A 636 -30.06 9.38 14.13
N PRO A 637 -29.90 10.56 13.51
CA PRO A 637 -28.59 11.17 13.33
C PRO A 637 -28.12 11.92 14.58
N LEU A 638 -26.95 11.53 15.11
CA LEU A 638 -26.43 12.09 16.37
C LEU A 638 -25.79 13.48 16.24
N LEU A 639 -25.35 13.90 15.04
CA LEU A 639 -24.70 15.19 14.85
C LEU A 639 -25.74 16.25 14.47
N LYS A 640 -26.23 16.98 15.48
CA LYS A 640 -27.06 18.17 15.28
C LYS A 640 -26.17 19.40 15.07
N ILE A 641 -26.12 19.89 13.83
CA ILE A 641 -25.29 21.02 13.40
C ILE A 641 -26.23 22.09 12.84
N ARG A 642 -26.08 23.35 13.24
CA ARG A 642 -26.85 24.47 12.67
C ARG A 642 -25.98 25.58 12.13
N SER A 643 -26.44 26.22 11.08
CA SER A 643 -25.98 27.57 10.73
C SER A 643 -26.73 28.59 11.60
N MET A 644 -26.06 29.69 11.97
CA MET A 644 -26.61 30.73 12.85
C MET A 644 -28.02 31.23 12.46
N THR A 645 -28.36 31.20 11.18
CA THR A 645 -29.61 31.71 10.60
C THR A 645 -30.64 30.65 10.24
N GLN A 646 -30.40 29.37 10.55
CA GLN A 646 -31.21 28.24 10.08
C GLN A 646 -31.63 27.29 11.22
N GLN A 647 -32.58 26.39 10.90
CA GLN A 647 -32.90 25.24 11.74
C GLN A 647 -31.70 24.27 11.85
N PRO A 648 -31.63 23.45 12.90
CA PRO A 648 -30.70 22.32 12.96
C PRO A 648 -30.82 21.41 11.74
N GLN A 649 -29.67 20.94 11.27
CA GLN A 649 -29.51 19.86 10.31
C GLN A 649 -28.93 18.66 11.07
N GLU A 650 -29.37 17.46 10.72
CA GLU A 650 -29.03 16.24 11.43
C GLU A 650 -28.26 15.31 10.49
N CYS A 651 -27.11 14.80 10.93
CA CYS A 651 -26.27 13.87 10.16
C CYS A 651 -25.52 12.88 11.05
N HIS A 652 -24.94 11.82 10.46
CA HIS A 652 -24.15 10.81 11.20
C HIS A 652 -22.64 11.07 11.14
N LEU A 653 -22.18 11.78 10.11
CA LEU A 653 -20.77 12.08 9.83
C LEU A 653 -20.64 13.44 9.14
N TYR A 654 -19.53 14.13 9.39
CA TYR A 654 -19.27 15.47 8.87
C TYR A 654 -18.07 15.47 7.91
N GLN A 655 -18.27 16.01 6.71
CA GLN A 655 -17.19 16.24 5.75
C GLN A 655 -16.42 17.51 6.12
N LEU A 656 -15.12 17.37 6.37
CA LEU A 656 -14.24 18.52 6.52
C LEU A 656 -14.00 19.18 5.16
N PHE A 657 -14.29 20.47 5.07
CA PHE A 657 -13.93 21.31 3.92
C PHE A 657 -12.62 22.06 4.21
N PRO A 658 -11.71 22.16 3.21
CA PRO A 658 -10.44 22.85 3.40
C PRO A 658 -10.62 24.38 3.49
N PRO A 659 -9.67 25.10 4.11
CA PRO A 659 -9.66 26.56 4.09
C PRO A 659 -9.59 27.10 2.64
N THR A 660 -10.34 28.16 2.37
CA THR A 660 -10.29 28.85 1.05
C THR A 660 -8.92 29.45 0.75
N THR A 661 -8.18 29.79 1.80
CA THR A 661 -6.76 30.17 1.77
C THR A 661 -5.88 28.94 2.03
N LEU A 662 -5.36 28.33 0.96
CA LEU A 662 -4.31 27.31 1.09
C LEU A 662 -3.12 27.87 1.90
N PRO A 663 -2.54 27.10 2.84
CA PRO A 663 -1.38 27.55 3.59
C PRO A 663 -0.24 27.91 2.64
N SER A 664 0.35 29.09 2.85
CA SER A 664 1.34 29.67 1.94
C SER A 664 2.54 28.74 1.76
N SER A 665 3.12 28.71 0.55
CA SER A 665 4.37 28.01 0.28
C SER A 665 5.43 28.30 1.37
N PRO A 666 6.27 27.32 1.77
CA PRO A 666 7.12 27.39 2.98
C PRO A 666 8.32 28.37 2.91
N SER A 667 8.23 29.42 2.11
CA SER A 667 9.25 30.45 1.88
C SER A 667 9.36 31.53 2.95
N SER A 668 8.51 31.53 3.98
CA SER A 668 8.59 32.48 5.10
C SER A 668 9.31 31.86 6.33
N PRO A 669 10.30 32.55 6.92
CA PRO A 669 10.94 32.11 8.15
C PRO A 669 10.13 32.53 9.38
N LEU A 670 9.50 31.56 10.05
CA LEU A 670 8.97 31.74 11.42
C LEU A 670 10.11 31.61 12.45
N PRO A 671 10.03 32.30 13.60
CA PRO A 671 11.07 32.29 14.63
C PRO A 671 11.22 30.92 15.32
N LEU A 672 12.37 30.73 15.96
CA LEU A 672 12.75 29.47 16.62
C LEU A 672 11.90 29.20 17.87
N SER A 673 11.17 28.09 17.86
CA SER A 673 10.52 27.46 19.02
C SER A 673 11.53 26.59 19.83
N PRO A 674 11.26 26.27 21.11
CA PRO A 674 12.28 25.83 22.07
C PRO A 674 12.80 24.38 21.93
N ILE A 675 13.89 24.09 22.64
CA ILE A 675 14.88 23.03 22.38
C ILE A 675 14.47 21.64 22.91
N HIS A 676 13.20 21.23 22.74
CA HIS A 676 12.68 19.96 23.28
C HIS A 676 11.84 19.11 22.30
N SER A 677 12.13 19.15 21.00
CA SER A 677 11.53 18.21 20.03
C SER A 677 12.05 16.77 20.22
N PRO A 678 11.20 15.73 20.33
CA PRO A 678 11.59 14.35 20.63
C PRO A 678 12.14 13.55 19.42
N ILE A 679 12.54 14.25 18.36
CA ILE A 679 13.10 13.71 17.11
C ILE A 679 14.35 14.55 16.75
N PRO A 680 15.47 13.95 16.34
CA PRO A 680 16.62 14.69 15.82
C PRO A 680 16.27 15.39 14.51
N LEU A 681 16.06 16.70 14.55
CA LEU A 681 15.88 17.53 13.36
C LEU A 681 17.22 17.69 12.63
N SER A 682 17.37 17.02 11.49
CA SER A 682 18.50 17.19 10.58
C SER A 682 18.47 18.57 9.90
N SER A 683 19.58 18.91 9.21
CA SER A 683 19.71 20.13 8.39
C SER A 683 18.49 20.33 7.47
N PRO A 684 18.02 21.58 7.27
CA PRO A 684 16.69 21.85 6.74
C PRO A 684 16.41 21.13 5.41
N PRO A 685 15.34 20.32 5.33
CA PRO A 685 15.02 19.61 4.09
C PRO A 685 14.68 20.59 2.98
N SER A 686 15.05 20.25 1.75
CA SER A 686 14.84 21.08 0.55
C SER A 686 13.37 21.27 0.18
N THR A 687 12.47 20.49 0.77
CA THR A 687 11.01 20.61 0.68
C THR A 687 10.41 20.39 2.07
N ARG A 688 9.46 21.23 2.50
CA ARG A 688 8.63 20.99 3.71
C ARG A 688 7.29 20.37 3.32
N MET A 689 6.75 19.50 4.17
CA MET A 689 5.40 18.98 4.01
C MET A 689 4.35 20.06 4.32
N ARG A 690 3.29 20.14 3.51
CA ARG A 690 2.08 20.90 3.82
C ARG A 690 1.25 20.08 4.81
N VAL A 691 1.17 20.56 6.05
CA VAL A 691 0.50 19.89 7.18
C VAL A 691 -0.69 20.73 7.63
N ALA A 692 -1.77 20.05 8.03
CA ALA A 692 -2.86 20.64 8.80
C ALA A 692 -3.35 19.63 9.85
N SER A 693 -3.70 20.09 11.05
CA SER A 693 -4.34 19.27 12.08
C SER A 693 -5.85 19.16 11.86
N VAL A 694 -6.45 18.08 12.35
CA VAL A 694 -7.91 17.89 12.28
C VAL A 694 -8.66 18.99 13.06
N GLN A 695 -8.08 19.50 14.15
CA GLN A 695 -8.56 20.68 14.88
C GLN A 695 -8.69 21.91 13.95
N ALA A 696 -7.62 22.30 13.27
CA ALA A 696 -7.61 23.46 12.38
C ALA A 696 -8.53 23.27 11.14
N LEU A 697 -8.64 22.03 10.63
CA LEU A 697 -9.55 21.70 9.53
C LEU A 697 -11.03 21.79 9.97
N LEU A 698 -11.38 21.28 11.16
CA LEU A 698 -12.75 21.35 11.69
C LEU A 698 -13.19 22.79 11.93
N GLU A 699 -12.35 23.59 12.58
CA GLU A 699 -12.59 25.01 12.80
C GLU A 699 -12.74 25.79 11.50
N SER A 700 -11.81 25.60 10.56
CA SER A 700 -11.89 26.20 9.24
C SER A 700 -13.21 25.86 8.56
N SER A 701 -13.59 24.57 8.54
CA SER A 701 -14.83 24.09 7.92
C SER A 701 -16.07 24.70 8.58
N PHE A 702 -16.13 24.75 9.91
CA PHE A 702 -17.24 25.34 10.65
C PHE A 702 -17.33 26.86 10.46
N ILE A 703 -16.20 27.58 10.51
CA ILE A 703 -16.14 29.04 10.33
C ILE A 703 -16.56 29.46 8.92
N HIS A 704 -16.02 28.80 7.88
CA HIS A 704 -16.35 29.14 6.49
C HIS A 704 -17.83 28.89 6.15
N SER A 705 -18.45 27.89 6.78
CA SER A 705 -19.89 27.58 6.61
C SER A 705 -20.81 28.26 7.65
N GLY A 706 -20.26 29.01 8.61
CA GLY A 706 -21.04 29.65 9.69
C GLY A 706 -21.81 28.66 10.57
N LEU A 707 -21.22 27.48 10.84
CA LEU A 707 -21.82 26.36 11.55
C LEU A 707 -21.40 26.31 13.03
N LYS A 708 -22.28 25.71 13.84
CA LYS A 708 -22.05 25.31 15.24
C LYS A 708 -22.73 23.97 15.53
N PHE A 709 -22.20 23.24 16.50
CA PHE A 709 -22.88 22.10 17.11
C PHE A 709 -23.97 22.61 18.06
N VAL A 710 -25.18 22.02 18.00
CA VAL A 710 -26.28 22.33 18.93
C VAL A 710 -25.99 21.75 20.32
N GLU A 711 -25.48 20.51 20.34
CA GLU A 711 -25.14 19.76 21.55
C GLU A 711 -23.84 18.97 21.37
N ALA A 712 -23.28 18.46 22.46
CA ALA A 712 -22.01 17.76 22.47
C ALA A 712 -22.17 16.31 21.95
N PRO A 713 -21.58 15.94 20.80
CA PRO A 713 -21.72 14.58 20.28
C PRO A 713 -20.96 13.58 21.17
N SER A 714 -21.59 12.43 21.45
CA SER A 714 -20.94 11.31 22.16
C SER A 714 -19.85 10.65 21.29
N CYS A 715 -20.12 10.53 19.99
CA CYS A 715 -19.20 10.07 18.96
C CYS A 715 -19.25 11.04 17.76
N LEU A 716 -18.08 11.43 17.26
CA LEU A 716 -17.93 12.37 16.13
C LEU A 716 -17.05 11.74 15.05
N VAL A 717 -17.63 11.55 13.88
CA VAL A 717 -16.98 10.93 12.72
C VAL A 717 -16.68 12.02 11.68
N LEU A 718 -15.40 12.28 11.45
CA LEU A 718 -14.92 13.33 10.54
C LEU A 718 -14.28 12.71 9.29
N LEU A 719 -14.84 13.00 8.12
CA LEU A 719 -14.27 12.64 6.82
C LEU A 719 -13.23 13.70 6.41
N MET A 720 -12.05 13.27 5.98
CA MET A 720 -10.92 14.15 5.65
C MET A 720 -11.10 14.84 4.29
N PRO A 721 -10.51 16.04 4.07
CA PRO A 721 -10.64 16.77 2.80
C PRO A 721 -9.82 16.11 1.68
N ARG A 722 -10.43 15.18 0.95
CA ARG A 722 -9.90 14.51 -0.25
C ARG A 722 -10.73 14.84 -1.48
N PHE A 723 -10.11 14.80 -2.66
CA PHE A 723 -10.80 15.00 -3.94
C PHE A 723 -10.42 13.86 -4.89
N GLY A 724 -11.24 12.81 -4.90
CA GLY A 724 -10.96 11.58 -5.65
C GLY A 724 -9.75 10.79 -5.12
N LYS A 725 -9.28 9.83 -5.92
CA LYS A 725 -8.17 8.93 -5.54
C LYS A 725 -6.78 9.53 -5.73
N ASP A 726 -6.63 10.48 -6.67
CA ASP A 726 -5.32 11.02 -7.09
C ASP A 726 -4.95 12.37 -6.46
N PHE A 727 -5.88 13.12 -5.84
CA PHE A 727 -5.59 14.45 -5.24
C PHE A 727 -5.76 14.47 -3.72
N LYS A 728 -4.63 14.68 -3.02
CA LYS A 728 -4.57 14.98 -1.59
C LYS A 728 -4.22 16.46 -1.40
N MET A 729 -5.08 17.21 -0.70
CA MET A 729 -4.86 18.64 -0.53
C MET A 729 -3.67 18.95 0.40
N PHE A 730 -3.39 18.08 1.36
CA PHE A 730 -2.25 18.17 2.30
C PHE A 730 -1.30 16.99 2.08
N ASP A 731 -0.01 17.21 2.34
CA ASP A 731 1.00 16.14 2.21
C ASP A 731 0.98 15.21 3.43
N ALA A 732 0.55 15.74 4.58
CA ALA A 732 0.06 14.98 5.72
C ALA A 732 -1.09 15.74 6.42
N ILE A 733 -2.04 15.01 6.97
CA ILE A 733 -2.97 15.49 7.98
C ILE A 733 -2.47 14.97 9.34
N LEU A 734 -2.62 15.77 10.39
CA LEU A 734 -2.31 15.38 11.77
C LEU A 734 -3.62 15.09 12.53
N PRO A 735 -3.96 13.81 12.79
CA PRO A 735 -5.06 13.45 13.68
C PRO A 735 -4.81 14.02 15.09
N THR A 736 -5.61 14.97 15.52
CA THR A 736 -5.46 15.63 16.82
C THR A 736 -5.83 14.64 17.93
N GLN A 737 -4.95 14.32 18.88
CA GLN A 737 -5.27 13.30 19.91
C GLN A 737 -6.42 13.70 20.86
N SER A 738 -6.60 15.00 21.09
CA SER A 738 -7.65 15.60 21.93
C SER A 738 -8.22 16.81 21.20
N LEU A 739 -9.36 16.62 20.54
CA LEU A 739 -10.09 17.65 19.80
C LEU A 739 -10.89 18.51 20.80
N ASP A 740 -10.75 19.83 20.74
CA ASP A 740 -11.46 20.77 21.62
C ASP A 740 -12.62 21.42 20.84
N ILE A 741 -13.86 21.10 21.22
CA ILE A 741 -15.08 21.53 20.49
C ILE A 741 -15.80 22.70 21.18
N THR A 742 -15.28 23.17 22.32
CA THR A 742 -15.89 24.20 23.19
C THR A 742 -16.38 25.43 22.41
N ASP A 743 -15.54 25.96 21.53
CA ASP A 743 -15.79 27.21 20.81
C ASP A 743 -16.64 26.99 19.52
N LEU A 744 -16.94 25.74 19.19
CA LEU A 744 -17.79 25.30 18.06
C LEU A 744 -19.22 24.93 18.49
N LEU A 745 -19.51 24.89 19.79
CA LEU A 745 -20.84 24.65 20.35
C LEU A 745 -21.59 25.95 20.58
N ASP A 746 -22.91 25.97 20.35
CA ASP A 746 -23.76 27.14 20.58
C ASP A 746 -23.73 27.60 22.05
N ASP A 747 -24.40 26.88 22.94
CA ASP A 747 -24.70 27.32 24.31
C ASP A 747 -23.60 26.92 25.30
N THR A 748 -22.41 27.47 25.11
CA THR A 748 -21.23 27.25 25.97
C THR A 748 -20.71 28.53 26.63
N LEU A 749 -20.14 28.39 27.84
CA LEU A 749 -19.40 29.48 28.49
C LEU A 749 -17.98 29.53 27.92
N ARG A 750 -17.73 30.53 27.06
CA ARG A 750 -16.46 30.69 26.32
C ARG A 750 -15.59 31.82 26.86
N GLN A 751 -14.29 31.78 26.55
CA GLN A 751 -13.28 32.71 27.09
C GLN A 751 -12.88 33.79 26.08
N CYS A 752 -12.81 35.04 26.53
CA CYS A 752 -12.30 36.15 25.74
C CYS A 752 -10.82 35.94 25.37
N SER A 753 -10.51 35.97 24.07
CA SER A 753 -9.16 35.77 23.50
C SER A 753 -8.11 36.81 23.96
N ILE A 754 -8.53 37.89 24.63
CA ILE A 754 -7.66 38.98 25.11
C ILE A 754 -7.45 38.93 26.63
N CYS A 755 -8.52 38.74 27.42
CA CYS A 755 -8.50 38.88 28.87
C CYS A 755 -9.06 37.68 29.66
N GLN A 756 -9.42 36.59 28.98
CA GLN A 756 -9.92 35.32 29.53
C GLN A 756 -11.22 35.39 30.37
N ALA A 757 -11.79 36.58 30.59
CA ALA A 757 -13.15 36.76 31.10
C ALA A 757 -14.20 36.19 30.11
N LEU A 758 -15.45 36.06 30.57
CA LEU A 758 -16.56 35.54 29.75
C LEU A 758 -16.69 36.30 28.41
N ALA A 759 -16.75 35.56 27.31
CA ALA A 759 -17.05 36.14 26.00
C ALA A 759 -18.56 36.34 25.82
N GLU A 760 -18.95 37.49 25.28
CA GLU A 760 -20.33 37.82 24.87
C GLU A 760 -20.44 37.97 23.34
N TRP A 761 -19.30 38.12 22.65
CA TRP A 761 -19.20 38.45 21.23
C TRP A 761 -18.21 37.53 20.54
N GLU A 762 -18.51 37.07 19.33
CA GLU A 762 -17.55 36.42 18.42
C GLU A 762 -17.39 37.24 17.14
N CYS A 763 -16.24 37.12 16.47
CA CYS A 763 -16.01 37.80 15.20
C CYS A 763 -15.24 36.90 14.23
N LEU A 764 -15.96 36.29 13.28
CA LEU A 764 -15.39 35.42 12.25
C LEU A 764 -14.32 36.15 11.41
N GLN A 765 -14.54 37.43 11.09
CA GLN A 765 -13.58 38.25 10.33
C GLN A 765 -12.26 38.53 11.09
N CYS A 766 -12.21 38.32 12.40
CA CYS A 766 -10.95 38.40 13.15
C CYS A 766 -10.13 37.10 13.07
N TYR A 767 -10.70 35.97 12.59
CA TYR A 767 -10.05 34.65 12.62
C TYR A 767 -8.65 34.66 11.99
N ASP A 768 -8.55 35.19 10.77
CA ASP A 768 -7.31 35.28 10.01
C ASP A 768 -6.35 36.41 10.48
N ASP A 769 -6.71 37.20 11.51
CA ASP A 769 -5.87 38.30 11.99
C ASP A 769 -4.69 37.79 12.86
N PRO A 770 -3.43 37.89 12.39
CA PRO A 770 -2.28 37.39 13.13
C PRO A 770 -1.83 38.32 14.25
N ASP A 771 -2.30 39.58 14.29
CA ASP A 771 -1.99 40.51 15.39
C ASP A 771 -2.74 40.10 16.69
N ILE A 772 -3.75 39.24 16.58
CA ILE A 772 -4.55 38.73 17.70
C ILE A 772 -4.09 37.31 18.04
N THR A 773 -3.30 37.19 19.11
CA THR A 773 -2.62 35.94 19.49
C THR A 773 -3.56 34.73 19.68
N PRO A 774 -3.07 33.50 19.47
CA PRO A 774 -3.93 32.37 19.08
C PRO A 774 -4.66 31.69 20.26
N GLY A 775 -5.65 30.85 19.99
CA GLY A 775 -6.07 30.35 18.67
C GLY A 775 -7.53 29.97 18.60
N HIS A 776 -7.91 29.31 17.50
CA HIS A 776 -9.29 28.91 17.21
C HIS A 776 -10.19 30.16 17.02
N LEU A 777 -11.48 30.13 17.38
CA LEU A 777 -12.35 31.29 17.16
C LEU A 777 -11.94 32.52 17.99
N LYS A 778 -11.99 33.72 17.38
CA LYS A 778 -11.75 34.98 18.10
C LYS A 778 -13.05 35.48 18.71
N GLN A 779 -13.01 35.75 20.01
CA GLN A 779 -14.18 36.06 20.82
C GLN A 779 -13.83 36.91 22.03
N TYR A 780 -14.78 37.71 22.50
CA TYR A 780 -14.50 38.89 23.32
C TYR A 780 -15.59 39.13 24.37
N CYS A 781 -15.20 39.58 25.57
CA CYS A 781 -16.11 40.30 26.45
C CYS A 781 -16.43 41.67 25.83
N HIS A 782 -17.50 42.34 26.27
CA HIS A 782 -17.94 43.61 25.69
C HIS A 782 -16.82 44.67 25.59
N THR A 783 -15.98 44.83 26.63
CA THR A 783 -14.89 45.82 26.63
C THR A 783 -13.81 45.50 25.60
N CYS A 784 -13.37 44.24 25.51
CA CYS A 784 -12.37 43.83 24.53
C CYS A 784 -12.91 43.89 23.11
N ASN A 785 -14.20 43.58 22.90
CA ASN A 785 -14.85 43.69 21.60
C ASN A 785 -14.72 45.12 21.04
N THR A 786 -15.07 46.13 21.86
CA THR A 786 -14.99 47.54 21.47
C THR A 786 -13.55 47.99 21.20
N GLN A 787 -12.58 47.56 22.03
CA GLN A 787 -11.18 47.93 21.85
C GLN A 787 -10.58 47.31 20.58
N VAL A 788 -10.80 46.01 20.34
CA VAL A 788 -10.26 45.28 19.17
C VAL A 788 -10.78 45.86 17.87
N HIS A 789 -12.06 46.24 17.81
CA HIS A 789 -12.71 46.80 16.62
C HIS A 789 -12.55 48.32 16.46
N SER A 790 -12.10 49.06 17.48
CA SER A 790 -11.64 50.46 17.30
C SER A 790 -10.32 50.58 16.52
N HIS A 791 -9.67 49.46 16.18
CA HIS A 791 -8.45 49.44 15.41
C HIS A 791 -8.75 49.52 13.90
N ARG A 792 -8.05 50.40 13.17
CA ARG A 792 -8.30 50.68 11.73
C ARG A 792 -8.29 49.47 10.79
N LYS A 793 -7.63 48.35 11.15
CA LYS A 793 -7.70 47.09 10.36
C LYS A 793 -9.05 46.37 10.49
N ARG A 794 -9.79 46.62 11.57
CA ARG A 794 -10.93 45.81 12.07
C ARG A 794 -12.22 46.63 12.29
N GLU A 795 -12.17 47.94 12.07
CA GLU A 795 -13.31 48.87 12.17
C GLU A 795 -14.47 48.52 11.21
N SER A 796 -14.18 47.81 10.12
CA SER A 796 -15.14 47.27 9.16
C SER A 796 -15.61 45.85 9.45
N HIS A 797 -15.31 45.28 10.62
CA HIS A 797 -15.78 43.95 11.02
C HIS A 797 -17.13 44.02 11.74
N SER A 798 -17.98 43.02 11.53
CA SER A 798 -19.26 42.85 12.22
C SER A 798 -19.16 41.73 13.28
N PRO A 799 -18.81 42.04 14.55
CA PRO A 799 -18.91 41.08 15.64
C PRO A 799 -20.39 40.77 15.95
N VAL A 800 -20.67 39.50 16.26
CA VAL A 800 -22.01 38.97 16.55
C VAL A 800 -22.08 38.58 18.03
N LYS A 801 -23.25 38.71 18.68
CA LYS A 801 -23.44 38.22 20.05
C LYS A 801 -23.54 36.70 20.07
N VAL A 802 -22.90 36.09 21.05
CA VAL A 802 -23.03 34.66 21.38
C VAL A 802 -24.16 34.49 22.39
N SER A 803 -24.86 33.34 22.37
CA SER A 803 -25.74 32.95 23.47
C SER A 803 -24.91 32.63 24.72
N ILE A 804 -25.48 32.88 25.90
CA ILE A 804 -24.87 32.57 27.20
C ILE A 804 -25.91 31.76 27.98
N PRO A 805 -25.58 30.55 28.46
CA PRO A 805 -26.52 29.73 29.23
C PRO A 805 -27.10 30.45 30.45
N GLU A 806 -28.41 30.31 30.67
CA GLU A 806 -29.10 30.97 31.78
C GLU A 806 -28.70 30.36 33.14
N GLY A 807 -27.83 31.04 33.89
CA GLY A 807 -27.46 30.63 35.24
C GLY A 807 -26.45 31.55 35.93
N SER A 808 -26.46 31.57 37.26
CA SER A 808 -25.49 32.32 38.08
C SER A 808 -24.19 31.53 38.27
N TRP A 809 -23.27 31.68 37.32
CA TRP A 809 -21.99 30.97 37.31
C TRP A 809 -20.91 31.68 38.16
N SER A 810 -20.12 30.89 38.92
CA SER A 810 -19.20 31.39 39.97
C SER A 810 -17.84 30.68 40.05
N GLY A 811 -17.50 29.87 39.05
CA GLY A 811 -16.25 29.08 39.03
C GLY A 811 -15.07 29.73 38.29
N PRO A 812 -14.11 28.92 37.80
CA PRO A 812 -13.11 29.33 36.80
C PRO A 812 -13.42 28.76 35.40
N LEU A 813 -13.34 29.59 34.34
CA LEU A 813 -13.79 29.21 32.97
C LEU A 813 -12.91 28.13 32.31
N HIS A 814 -11.84 27.66 32.94
CA HIS A 814 -11.03 26.56 32.40
C HIS A 814 -11.68 25.18 32.63
N CYS A 815 -12.62 25.07 33.57
CA CYS A 815 -13.28 23.81 33.93
C CYS A 815 -14.44 23.42 32.99
N THR A 816 -14.71 24.21 31.95
CA THR A 816 -15.87 24.02 31.04
C THR A 816 -15.48 23.65 29.60
N ARG A 817 -14.19 23.40 29.31
CA ARG A 817 -13.75 23.02 27.97
C ARG A 817 -14.18 21.59 27.63
N GLN A 818 -14.98 21.44 26.58
CA GLN A 818 -15.47 20.17 26.09
C GLN A 818 -14.51 19.59 25.05
N ARG A 819 -14.09 18.35 25.27
CA ARG A 819 -13.05 17.68 24.50
C ARG A 819 -13.44 16.28 24.11
N MET A 820 -12.99 15.87 22.93
CA MET A 820 -13.17 14.52 22.42
C MET A 820 -11.81 13.88 22.17
N SER A 821 -11.65 12.64 22.61
CA SER A 821 -10.42 11.86 22.38
C SER A 821 -10.50 11.14 21.04
N LEU A 822 -9.38 11.13 20.30
CA LEU A 822 -9.25 10.32 19.09
C LEU A 822 -9.10 8.84 19.48
N PHE A 823 -10.01 7.98 19.00
CA PHE A 823 -9.96 6.53 19.28
C PHE A 823 -9.65 5.69 18.05
N ALA A 824 -9.97 6.16 16.84
CA ALA A 824 -9.61 5.44 15.62
C ALA A 824 -9.39 6.37 14.41
N VAL A 825 -8.61 5.88 13.44
CA VAL A 825 -8.45 6.49 12.11
C VAL A 825 -8.50 5.40 11.04
N THR A 826 -9.53 5.43 10.20
CA THR A 826 -9.57 4.63 8.98
C THR A 826 -8.74 5.33 7.90
N CYS A 827 -7.90 4.58 7.18
CA CYS A 827 -6.95 5.09 6.19
C CYS A 827 -7.08 4.38 4.83
N ILE A 828 -6.85 5.09 3.72
CA ILE A 828 -6.75 4.52 2.36
C ILE A 828 -5.65 5.21 1.55
N GLU A 829 -4.78 4.39 0.95
CA GLU A 829 -3.70 4.84 0.07
C GLU A 829 -4.16 4.96 -1.40
N THR A 830 -4.88 3.96 -1.92
CA THR A 830 -5.40 3.92 -3.31
C THR A 830 -6.75 3.20 -3.46
N SER A 831 -6.80 1.92 -3.10
CA SER A 831 -7.99 1.06 -3.18
C SER A 831 -7.94 -0.07 -2.13
N HIS A 832 -7.53 0.29 -0.92
CA HIS A 832 -7.49 -0.64 0.22
C HIS A 832 -7.55 0.12 1.53
N TYR A 833 -8.64 -0.10 2.27
CA TYR A 833 -8.89 0.51 3.57
C TYR A 833 -8.25 -0.30 4.70
N VAL A 834 -7.62 0.41 5.64
CA VAL A 834 -7.03 -0.15 6.87
C VAL A 834 -7.42 0.70 8.07
N SER A 835 -7.28 0.16 9.29
CA SER A 835 -7.63 0.86 10.53
C SER A 835 -6.41 1.05 11.42
N PHE A 836 -6.34 2.22 12.07
CA PHE A 836 -5.55 2.44 13.26
C PHE A 836 -6.52 2.64 14.43
N VAL A 837 -6.37 1.85 15.50
CA VAL A 837 -7.19 2.01 16.72
C VAL A 837 -6.30 2.25 17.92
N LYS A 838 -6.74 3.17 18.78
CA LYS A 838 -6.16 3.40 20.10
C LYS A 838 -6.76 2.37 21.05
N HIS A 839 -5.92 1.58 21.71
CA HIS A 839 -6.34 0.45 22.54
C HIS A 839 -6.11 0.66 24.05
N GLY A 840 -5.56 1.81 24.46
CA GLY A 840 -5.26 2.14 25.85
C GLY A 840 -4.97 3.63 26.00
N PRO A 841 -4.79 4.15 27.23
CA PRO A 841 -4.69 5.59 27.47
C PRO A 841 -3.39 6.23 26.98
N LEU A 842 -2.28 5.48 26.93
CA LEU A 842 -0.95 6.06 26.66
C LEU A 842 -0.85 6.54 25.20
N PRO A 843 0.05 7.49 24.88
CA PRO A 843 0.26 7.95 23.51
C PRO A 843 0.70 6.82 22.56
N THR A 844 1.32 5.77 23.08
CA THR A 844 1.87 4.62 22.35
C THR A 844 0.86 3.51 22.04
N ASP A 845 -0.33 3.53 22.62
CA ASP A 845 -1.23 2.38 22.65
C ASP A 845 -2.05 2.30 21.36
N TRP A 846 -1.39 1.97 20.26
CA TRP A 846 -1.96 1.93 18.91
C TRP A 846 -1.77 0.58 18.22
N LEU A 847 -2.87 0.03 17.70
CA LEU A 847 -2.89 -1.14 16.82
C LEU A 847 -3.17 -0.70 15.37
N PHE A 848 -2.43 -1.28 14.43
CA PHE A 848 -2.70 -1.22 13.00
C PHE A 848 -3.39 -2.52 12.57
N PHE A 849 -4.50 -2.44 11.85
CA PHE A 849 -5.27 -3.57 11.34
C PHE A 849 -5.44 -3.51 9.81
N ASP A 850 -5.18 -4.64 9.15
CA ASP A 850 -5.40 -4.86 7.72
C ASP A 850 -6.15 -6.18 7.50
N SER A 851 -7.32 -6.12 6.86
CA SER A 851 -8.20 -7.29 6.67
C SER A 851 -7.74 -8.27 5.58
N MET A 852 -6.73 -7.88 4.78
CA MET A 852 -6.20 -8.64 3.64
C MET A 852 -4.66 -8.66 3.61
N ALA A 853 -4.04 -8.66 4.80
CA ALA A 853 -2.59 -8.55 4.99
C ALA A 853 -1.74 -9.64 4.31
N ASP A 854 -2.28 -10.86 4.19
CA ASP A 854 -1.70 -11.97 3.43
C ASP A 854 -2.82 -12.84 2.82
N ARG A 855 -2.48 -13.81 1.96
CA ARG A 855 -3.47 -14.66 1.25
C ARG A 855 -3.01 -16.10 1.04
N GLU A 856 -3.78 -17.04 1.58
CA GLU A 856 -3.52 -18.47 1.49
C GLU A 856 -4.31 -19.09 0.30
N GLY A 857 -3.60 -19.54 -0.73
CA GLY A 857 -4.17 -20.27 -1.87
C GLY A 857 -4.40 -19.46 -3.15
N GLY A 858 -4.81 -20.17 -4.21
CA GLY A 858 -5.02 -19.64 -5.58
C GLY A 858 -6.38 -18.98 -5.77
N GLU A 859 -7.08 -19.27 -6.86
CA GLU A 859 -8.41 -18.71 -7.15
C GLU A 859 -9.43 -19.06 -6.05
N ASN A 860 -9.38 -20.29 -5.53
CA ASN A 860 -10.15 -20.76 -4.37
C ASN A 860 -9.49 -20.48 -2.99
N GLY A 861 -8.54 -19.54 -2.94
CA GLY A 861 -7.83 -19.11 -1.73
C GLY A 861 -8.51 -18.00 -0.94
N PHE A 862 -8.14 -17.85 0.33
CA PHE A 862 -8.72 -16.90 1.29
C PHE A 862 -7.68 -15.94 1.85
N ASN A 863 -8.14 -14.77 2.29
CA ASN A 863 -7.25 -13.77 2.89
C ASN A 863 -7.03 -14.07 4.38
N ILE A 864 -5.87 -13.67 4.89
CA ILE A 864 -5.48 -13.72 6.30
C ILE A 864 -5.39 -12.27 6.79
N PRO A 865 -6.21 -11.86 7.76
CA PRO A 865 -6.08 -10.54 8.37
C PRO A 865 -4.92 -10.51 9.37
N GLN A 866 -4.39 -9.32 9.62
CA GLN A 866 -3.33 -9.10 10.60
C GLN A 866 -3.61 -7.83 11.41
N VAL A 867 -3.31 -7.90 12.71
CA VAL A 867 -3.18 -6.74 13.58
C VAL A 867 -1.73 -6.68 14.08
N ARG A 868 -1.14 -5.47 14.14
CA ARG A 868 0.23 -5.22 14.60
C ARG A 868 0.24 -4.04 15.57
N ALA A 869 0.98 -4.12 16.68
CA ALA A 869 1.26 -2.93 17.47
C ALA A 869 2.09 -1.93 16.64
N CYS A 870 1.77 -0.64 16.73
CA CYS A 870 2.45 0.42 15.98
C CYS A 870 2.80 1.65 16.86
N PRO A 871 3.46 1.47 18.02
CA PRO A 871 3.69 2.53 19.00
C PRO A 871 4.54 3.71 18.48
N GLU A 872 5.20 3.59 17.32
CA GLU A 872 5.83 4.74 16.67
C GLU A 872 4.83 5.84 16.28
N VAL A 873 3.58 5.53 15.97
CA VAL A 873 2.62 6.55 15.49
C VAL A 873 2.32 7.58 16.58
N GLY A 874 2.27 7.16 17.84
CA GLY A 874 2.11 8.04 19.00
C GLY A 874 3.15 9.15 19.11
N ARG A 875 4.39 8.89 18.63
CA ARG A 875 5.46 9.88 18.61
C ARG A 875 5.22 10.98 17.57
N PHE A 876 4.58 10.66 16.45
CA PHE A 876 4.22 11.64 15.41
C PHE A 876 2.91 12.38 15.74
N LEU A 877 1.92 11.69 16.31
CA LEU A 877 0.67 12.28 16.81
C LEU A 877 0.90 13.27 17.98
N SER A 878 2.09 13.30 18.56
CA SER A 878 2.49 14.21 19.64
C SER A 878 3.29 15.42 19.17
N LEU A 879 3.51 15.59 17.85
CA LEU A 879 4.20 16.74 17.26
C LEU A 879 3.22 17.88 16.98
N SER A 880 3.72 19.12 16.95
CA SER A 880 3.01 20.24 16.35
C SER A 880 3.07 20.20 14.81
N GLU A 881 2.13 20.86 14.13
CA GLU A 881 2.15 21.04 12.66
C GLU A 881 3.48 21.64 12.17
N GLY A 882 4.03 22.59 12.94
CA GLY A 882 5.30 23.27 12.65
C GLY A 882 6.54 22.41 12.82
N GLU A 883 6.45 21.29 13.56
CA GLU A 883 7.49 20.25 13.64
C GLU A 883 7.28 19.19 12.56
N LEU A 884 6.04 18.69 12.40
CA LEU A 884 5.72 17.65 11.41
C LEU A 884 6.00 18.12 9.98
N SER A 885 5.78 19.41 9.66
CA SER A 885 6.16 19.99 8.35
C SER A 885 7.66 19.95 8.03
N ARG A 886 8.52 19.68 9.03
CA ARG A 886 9.98 19.53 8.88
C ARG A 886 10.44 18.08 8.80
N VAL A 887 9.54 17.11 9.00
CA VAL A 887 9.84 15.69 8.84
C VAL A 887 9.94 15.37 7.35
N ASP A 888 10.95 14.58 6.98
CA ASP A 888 11.08 14.05 5.63
C ASP A 888 10.07 12.92 5.43
N ALA A 889 9.12 13.08 4.52
CA ALA A 889 8.10 12.07 4.20
C ALA A 889 8.70 10.71 3.80
N SER A 890 9.91 10.69 3.22
CA SER A 890 10.61 9.45 2.87
C SER A 890 11.24 8.72 4.07
N SER A 891 11.39 9.42 5.21
CA SER A 891 11.85 8.83 6.48
C SER A 891 10.74 8.17 7.30
N LEU A 892 9.47 8.39 6.93
CA LEU A 892 8.32 7.81 7.63
C LEU A 892 8.23 6.31 7.40
N ARG A 893 8.20 5.54 8.49
CA ARG A 893 7.80 4.11 8.47
C ARG A 893 6.39 3.97 7.93
N GLU A 894 6.09 2.82 7.33
CA GLU A 894 4.79 2.52 6.71
C GLU A 894 3.58 2.91 7.57
N SER A 895 3.52 2.46 8.83
CA SER A 895 2.42 2.77 9.75
C SER A 895 2.25 4.28 9.99
N ALA A 896 3.35 5.02 10.16
CA ALA A 896 3.30 6.46 10.34
C ALA A 896 2.95 7.20 9.03
N ARG A 897 3.47 6.73 7.89
CA ARG A 897 3.12 7.26 6.56
C ARG A 897 1.62 7.08 6.30
N ARG A 898 1.08 5.88 6.51
CA ARG A 898 -0.35 5.60 6.27
C ARG A 898 -1.25 6.39 7.22
N LEU A 899 -0.91 6.51 8.50
CA LEU A 899 -1.71 7.31 9.42
C LEU A 899 -1.77 8.80 9.05
N LEU A 900 -0.65 9.38 8.59
CA LEU A 900 -0.53 10.82 8.35
C LEU A 900 -0.87 11.23 6.91
N CYS A 901 -0.38 10.48 5.92
CA CYS A 901 -0.56 10.77 4.50
C CYS A 901 -1.78 10.07 3.90
N ASP A 902 -2.32 9.03 4.56
CA ASP A 902 -3.46 8.23 4.10
C ASP A 902 -4.67 8.27 5.05
N ALA A 903 -4.77 9.23 5.98
CA ALA A 903 -5.98 9.45 6.80
C ALA A 903 -7.23 9.67 5.91
N TYR A 904 -8.32 8.94 6.19
CA TYR A 904 -9.59 9.06 5.46
C TYR A 904 -10.72 9.52 6.36
N MET A 905 -10.87 8.86 7.50
CA MET A 905 -11.91 9.14 8.48
C MET A 905 -11.31 9.08 9.88
N CYS A 906 -11.45 10.16 10.65
CA CYS A 906 -11.00 10.21 12.05
C CYS A 906 -12.21 10.11 12.98
N LEU A 907 -12.13 9.24 13.97
CA LEU A 907 -13.22 8.91 14.87
C LEU A 907 -12.87 9.37 16.29
N TYR A 908 -13.74 10.21 16.84
CA TYR A 908 -13.59 10.86 18.14
C TYR A 908 -14.73 10.48 19.08
N HIS A 909 -14.45 10.36 20.37
CA HIS A 909 -15.49 10.16 21.38
C HIS A 909 -15.35 11.13 22.55
N SER A 910 -16.47 11.41 23.23
CA SER A 910 -16.45 12.10 24.52
C SER A 910 -16.17 11.09 25.64
N PRO A 911 -15.05 11.22 26.40
CA PRO A 911 -14.77 10.33 27.52
C PRO A 911 -15.83 10.42 28.64
N ASP A 912 -16.45 11.58 28.79
CA ASP A 912 -17.48 11.80 29.81
C ASP A 912 -18.79 11.09 29.49
N LEU A 913 -19.11 10.93 28.20
CA LEU A 913 -20.34 10.32 27.66
C LEU A 913 -20.16 8.88 27.14
N SER A 914 -19.02 8.24 27.45
CA SER A 914 -18.77 6.85 27.06
C SER A 914 -19.64 5.88 27.87
N LEU A 915 -20.19 4.85 27.21
CA LEU A 915 -21.20 3.94 27.79
C LEU A 915 -20.66 3.05 28.94
N TYR A 916 -19.34 2.86 28.99
CA TYR A 916 -18.63 2.12 30.03
C TYR A 916 -17.49 2.99 30.57
N LYS A 917 -17.12 2.79 31.84
CA LYS A 917 -16.07 3.47 32.61
C LYS A 917 -15.42 2.49 33.58
#